data_AF-A0A317U7R0-F1
#
_entry.id   AF-A0A317U7R0-F1
#
_cell.length_a   1.000
_cell.length_b   1.000
_cell.length_c   1.000
_cell.angle_alpha   90.00
_cell.angle_beta   90.00
_cell.angle_gamma   90.00
#
_symmetry.space_group_name_H-M   'P 1'
#
loop_
_entity.id
_entity.type
_entity.pdbx_description
1 polymer ?
#
loop_
_entity_poly.entity_id
_entity_poly.type
_entity_poly.pdbx_seq_one_letter_code
_entity_poly.pdbx_strand_id
1 'polypeptide(L)'
;MKTQIVMPQLEIPGANTSEIIVLEFEGKQAISELYQFNIEFVSKSLILAKQVINQKAQLIFPKKISGTTPLHGEVVSFTQLDGIDEYYRYKISLMPKVNRLQHTKQNEIFLKKSIPQIIKKILDKNGITQVELDLMMEHQPKAFIFQYNEADWNFISRWMEREGLFYYFSQDKSGEILVITDSNSTLKNNQDINEIYYQSYTLASEKNPTANLVYNFQLTTKALPQKVTVKSYNHAQSSKPYTSKAIIDPQGSGEVSFWTENIKSNKENQQIANFISESYKCTKEILTGISSGSLIIPGTIIHHQNFKIASLNIPMLIIESTYRGSQKGSFLSLHSGEEHSPEDYFKCEYRAIDKSIAYRTALQESIPRIHGLFPAFIDHEGNDDTVQINSKGMYKFRFAMSDDSPGKGSAWVRKMESYIGDQYAFDMPLRKGDEVVIGFQFGNPDLPIILGAVSNSTHRNIITSNSQNYMGLYTKENNVFIINEQDGKTKGIQFSTTNNNTTMVLGTDNVFNSQLDAGYCLRTDNNIYQSIGKNSVTDIANHHAVSVGGDHMMSVSGTSSNTIYGADYYSCYGARSVSVLGLDFVSRTGAIIDSTSGFQVKLGGGWRYEQDTSTSLKTAPDIMQEAEVSISLTVGASSITITEEGITITAPTIDLVSEAAITLATNATINLASADVNILGNISGGPMMELGATGGEPAGPLKAVAMAQVMADAAMKAAKSSPLYAAGIATWSSAKQGFTAAADAFVDMGSAFKSEIEPLIGKASSLVEKTEPITEKIKTGVGKVKGGIAIAKQSAIYPTISYGGYFTSLAAKYQLLGQGMSIPKYEAKYDED
;
A
#
# COMPACT_ATOMS: atom_id res chain seq x y z
N MET A 1 64.06 53.29 -43.41
CA MET A 1 62.75 52.63 -43.63
C MET A 1 61.97 52.75 -42.34
N LYS A 2 60.76 53.34 -42.32
CA LYS A 2 59.85 53.19 -41.18
C LYS A 2 59.39 51.73 -41.17
N THR A 3 59.53 51.03 -40.05
CA THR A 3 59.11 49.63 -39.95
C THR A 3 57.60 49.58 -40.00
N GLN A 4 57.03 49.07 -41.10
CA GLN A 4 55.58 49.05 -41.31
C GLN A 4 54.95 48.03 -40.36
N ILE A 5 54.15 48.51 -39.42
CA ILE A 5 53.38 47.67 -38.50
C ILE A 5 52.25 47.01 -39.30
N VAL A 6 52.18 45.69 -39.23
CA VAL A 6 51.29 44.91 -40.11
C VAL A 6 49.93 44.76 -39.44
N MET A 7 49.09 45.77 -39.62
CA MET A 7 47.71 45.77 -39.14
C MET A 7 46.84 44.75 -39.90
N PRO A 8 45.81 44.18 -39.25
CA PRO A 8 44.88 43.27 -39.91
C PRO A 8 43.96 44.01 -40.89
N GLN A 9 43.49 43.30 -41.92
CA GLN A 9 42.47 43.79 -42.85
C GLN A 9 41.08 43.38 -42.36
N LEU A 10 40.07 44.24 -42.53
CA LEU A 10 38.69 43.93 -42.16
C LEU A 10 37.84 43.70 -43.42
N GLU A 11 37.19 42.55 -43.49
CA GLU A 11 36.17 42.26 -44.50
C GLU A 11 34.78 42.24 -43.84
N ILE A 12 33.88 43.07 -44.36
CA ILE A 12 32.49 43.19 -43.92
C ILE A 12 31.56 43.24 -45.13
N PRO A 13 30.31 42.75 -45.03
CA PRO A 13 29.40 42.69 -46.16
C PRO A 13 29.00 44.09 -46.66
N GLY A 14 28.91 44.23 -47.98
CA GLY A 14 28.45 45.46 -48.63
C GLY A 14 29.52 46.55 -48.80
N ALA A 15 30.78 46.27 -48.45
CA ALA A 15 31.91 47.16 -48.67
C ALA A 15 33.09 46.41 -49.30
N ASN A 16 33.93 47.12 -50.05
CA ASN A 16 35.11 46.57 -50.69
C ASN A 16 36.29 46.58 -49.70
N THR A 17 36.94 45.43 -49.49
CA THR A 17 38.09 45.31 -48.56
C THR A 17 39.20 46.32 -48.84
N SER A 18 39.46 46.66 -50.11
CA SER A 18 40.50 47.63 -50.47
C SER A 18 40.16 49.09 -50.15
N GLU A 19 38.90 49.38 -49.80
CA GLU A 19 38.42 50.70 -49.39
C GLU A 19 38.31 50.85 -47.87
N ILE A 20 38.64 49.80 -47.10
CA ILE A 20 38.57 49.77 -45.63
C ILE A 20 39.97 49.85 -45.03
N ILE A 21 40.15 50.73 -44.04
CA ILE A 21 41.37 50.82 -43.23
C ILE A 21 41.00 50.66 -41.76
N VAL A 22 41.51 49.61 -41.11
CA VAL A 22 41.38 49.42 -39.66
C VAL A 22 42.26 50.45 -38.95
N LEU A 23 41.68 51.39 -38.21
CA LEU A 23 42.43 52.40 -37.48
C LEU A 23 42.99 51.84 -36.18
N GLU A 24 42.15 51.14 -35.43
CA GLU A 24 42.44 50.70 -34.06
C GLU A 24 41.57 49.48 -33.73
N PHE A 25 42.11 48.50 -33.01
CA PHE A 25 41.33 47.39 -32.51
C PHE A 25 41.82 46.91 -31.15
N GLU A 26 40.88 46.43 -30.34
CA GLU A 26 41.14 45.66 -29.13
C GLU A 26 40.31 44.38 -29.19
N GLY A 27 40.93 43.23 -28.95
CA GLY A 27 40.22 41.96 -28.90
C GLY A 27 40.72 41.02 -27.83
N LYS A 28 39.83 40.15 -27.35
CA LYS A 28 40.12 39.07 -26.40
C LYS A 28 39.64 37.74 -26.96
N GLN A 29 40.47 36.70 -26.82
CA GLN A 29 40.10 35.30 -26.94
C GLN A 29 40.51 34.57 -25.67
N ALA A 30 39.74 33.59 -25.20
CA ALA A 30 40.17 32.66 -24.17
C ALA A 30 39.51 31.28 -24.33
N ILE A 31 40.12 30.24 -23.76
CA ILE A 31 39.44 28.96 -23.58
C ILE A 31 38.26 29.19 -22.63
N SER A 32 37.09 28.65 -23.00
CA SER A 32 35.82 28.83 -22.32
C SER A 32 35.32 30.27 -22.17
N GLU A 33 35.77 31.21 -23.01
CA GLU A 33 35.10 32.50 -23.20
C GLU A 33 34.72 32.75 -24.66
N LEU A 34 33.62 33.48 -24.90
CA LEU A 34 33.30 34.00 -26.23
C LEU A 34 34.30 35.10 -26.58
N TYR A 35 34.94 34.98 -27.74
CA TYR A 35 35.84 36.04 -28.19
C TYR A 35 35.06 37.32 -28.55
N GLN A 36 35.72 38.46 -28.38
CA GLN A 36 35.19 39.76 -28.79
C GLN A 36 36.32 40.61 -29.34
N PHE A 37 36.11 41.21 -30.51
CA PHE A 37 37.01 42.21 -31.10
C PHE A 37 36.23 43.49 -31.37
N ASN A 38 36.63 44.58 -30.72
CA ASN A 38 36.12 45.92 -30.97
C ASN A 38 37.07 46.61 -31.95
N ILE A 39 36.55 47.06 -33.09
CA ILE A 39 37.34 47.51 -34.25
C ILE A 39 36.84 48.90 -34.66
N GLU A 40 37.71 49.91 -34.57
CA GLU A 40 37.54 51.23 -35.20
C GLU A 40 38.17 51.19 -36.58
N PHE A 41 37.39 51.54 -37.62
CA PHE A 41 37.85 51.53 -39.00
C PHE A 41 37.24 52.69 -39.78
N VAL A 42 37.79 52.96 -40.95
CA VAL A 42 37.28 53.94 -41.91
C VAL A 42 37.01 53.28 -43.25
N SER A 43 36.07 53.83 -44.03
CA SER A 43 35.82 53.42 -45.41
C SER A 43 35.51 54.60 -46.32
N LYS A 44 35.93 54.53 -47.59
CA LYS A 44 35.54 55.51 -48.63
C LYS A 44 34.08 55.40 -49.02
N SER A 45 33.50 54.20 -48.88
CA SER A 45 32.10 53.92 -49.20
C SER A 45 31.21 54.07 -47.96
N LEU A 46 29.98 54.58 -48.13
CA LEU A 46 29.00 54.66 -47.06
C LEU A 46 28.46 53.27 -46.71
N ILE A 47 28.67 52.86 -45.47
CA ILE A 47 28.22 51.57 -44.93
C ILE A 47 27.01 51.80 -44.01
N LEU A 48 25.90 51.13 -44.28
CA LEU A 48 24.68 51.22 -43.47
C LEU A 48 24.60 50.04 -42.50
N ALA A 49 24.28 50.31 -41.23
CA ALA A 49 24.18 49.30 -40.16
C ALA A 49 23.37 48.04 -40.57
N LYS A 50 22.27 48.23 -41.31
CA LYS A 50 21.39 47.15 -41.82
C LYS A 50 22.06 46.16 -42.78
N GLN A 51 23.21 46.51 -43.37
CA GLN A 51 23.98 45.64 -44.28
C GLN A 51 24.97 44.75 -43.52
N VAL A 52 25.33 45.13 -42.29
CA VAL A 52 26.46 44.54 -41.55
C VAL A 52 26.01 43.85 -40.25
N ILE A 53 25.02 44.39 -39.54
CA ILE A 53 24.56 43.86 -38.26
C ILE A 53 24.03 42.40 -38.39
N ASN A 54 24.45 41.54 -37.48
CA ASN A 54 24.20 40.09 -37.48
C ASN A 54 24.65 39.35 -38.76
N GLN A 55 25.50 39.97 -39.58
CA GLN A 55 26.13 39.31 -40.73
C GLN A 55 27.55 38.85 -40.39
N LYS A 56 28.03 37.87 -41.17
CA LYS A 56 29.40 37.37 -41.09
C LYS A 56 30.40 38.45 -41.52
N ALA A 57 31.51 38.53 -40.80
CA ALA A 57 32.66 39.37 -41.12
C ALA A 57 33.95 38.63 -40.72
N GLN A 58 35.10 39.09 -41.22
CA GLN A 58 36.39 38.53 -40.81
C GLN A 58 37.47 39.60 -40.65
N LEU A 59 38.27 39.45 -39.60
CA LEU A 59 39.48 40.25 -39.34
C LEU A 59 40.70 39.40 -39.72
N ILE A 60 41.36 39.77 -40.81
CA ILE A 60 42.40 38.98 -41.46
C ILE A 60 43.78 39.41 -40.96
N PHE A 61 44.42 38.55 -40.17
CA PHE A 61 45.77 38.79 -39.65
C PHE A 61 46.83 38.25 -40.63
N PRO A 62 47.88 39.02 -40.94
CA PRO A 62 48.97 38.56 -41.81
C PRO A 62 49.87 37.53 -41.10
N LYS A 63 50.33 36.51 -41.84
CA LYS A 63 51.28 35.50 -41.36
C LYS A 63 52.72 35.84 -41.74
N LYS A 64 53.66 35.32 -40.95
CA LYS A 64 55.11 35.59 -41.05
C LYS A 64 55.79 35.10 -42.33
N ILE A 65 55.44 33.91 -42.83
CA ILE A 65 56.17 33.22 -43.93
C ILE A 65 55.44 33.42 -45.26
N SER A 66 54.15 33.13 -45.31
CA SER A 66 53.21 33.66 -46.32
C SER A 66 51.76 33.42 -45.87
N GLY A 67 50.81 34.13 -46.48
CA GLY A 67 49.38 33.95 -46.24
C GLY A 67 48.84 34.71 -45.03
N THR A 68 47.62 34.35 -44.62
CA THR A 68 46.85 35.04 -43.58
C THR A 68 46.15 34.05 -42.65
N THR A 69 45.80 34.51 -41.46
CA THR A 69 44.91 33.86 -40.49
C THR A 69 43.63 34.70 -40.41
N PRO A 70 42.50 34.26 -40.97
CA PRO A 70 41.23 34.93 -40.72
C PRO A 70 40.80 34.67 -39.27
N LEU A 71 40.24 35.71 -38.64
CA LEU A 71 39.36 35.57 -37.49
C LEU A 71 37.95 35.87 -38.01
N HIS A 72 37.18 34.82 -38.27
CA HIS A 72 35.76 34.93 -38.59
C HIS A 72 34.97 35.39 -37.36
N GLY A 73 33.76 35.90 -37.58
CA GLY A 73 32.75 36.16 -36.56
C GLY A 73 31.50 36.79 -37.17
N GLU A 74 30.61 37.28 -36.33
CA GLU A 74 29.45 38.07 -36.72
C GLU A 74 29.44 39.44 -36.02
N VAL A 75 28.97 40.46 -36.71
CA VAL A 75 28.95 41.84 -36.20
C VAL A 75 27.74 42.04 -35.29
N VAL A 76 27.98 42.12 -33.98
CA VAL A 76 26.95 42.24 -32.94
C VAL A 76 26.69 43.69 -32.50
N SER A 77 27.61 44.62 -32.81
CA SER A 77 27.41 46.05 -32.62
C SER A 77 27.93 46.83 -33.83
N PHE A 78 27.28 47.94 -34.16
CA PHE A 78 27.69 48.86 -35.22
C PHE A 78 27.39 50.29 -34.81
N THR A 79 28.42 51.15 -34.85
CA THR A 79 28.35 52.57 -34.51
C THR A 79 28.97 53.36 -35.64
N GLN A 80 28.19 54.23 -36.29
CA GLN A 80 28.70 55.24 -37.20
C GLN A 80 29.20 56.44 -36.40
N LEU A 81 30.35 56.97 -36.80
CA LEU A 81 30.96 58.17 -36.23
C LEU A 81 30.92 59.32 -37.26
N ASP A 82 31.86 60.25 -37.15
CA ASP A 82 32.15 61.33 -38.09
C ASP A 82 32.86 60.82 -39.36
N GLY A 83 33.32 61.75 -40.20
CA GLY A 83 34.23 61.48 -41.32
C GLY A 83 35.60 62.11 -41.08
N ILE A 84 36.63 61.55 -41.73
CA ILE A 84 37.99 62.10 -41.77
C ILE A 84 38.42 62.12 -43.24
N ASP A 85 38.69 63.31 -43.76
CA ASP A 85 38.99 63.54 -45.19
C ASP A 85 37.93 62.89 -46.11
N GLU A 86 38.33 62.01 -47.03
CA GLU A 86 37.43 61.29 -47.95
C GLU A 86 36.74 60.05 -47.34
N TYR A 87 36.92 59.77 -46.04
CA TYR A 87 36.45 58.54 -45.40
C TYR A 87 35.36 58.76 -44.34
N TYR A 88 34.41 57.82 -44.27
CA TYR A 88 33.47 57.66 -43.16
C TYR A 88 34.09 56.79 -42.06
N ARG A 89 33.92 57.16 -40.78
CA ARG A 89 34.47 56.42 -39.64
C ARG A 89 33.41 55.59 -38.91
N TYR A 90 33.78 54.40 -38.46
CA TYR A 90 32.90 53.40 -37.85
C TYR A 90 33.57 52.68 -36.67
N LYS A 91 32.74 52.12 -35.79
CA LYS A 91 33.13 51.08 -34.82
C LYS A 91 32.21 49.88 -34.92
N ILE A 92 32.77 48.68 -34.80
CA ILE A 92 32.01 47.42 -34.70
C ILE A 92 32.52 46.55 -33.56
N SER A 93 31.66 45.67 -33.05
CA SER A 93 32.05 44.52 -32.23
C SER A 93 31.83 43.23 -33.02
N LEU A 94 32.89 42.44 -33.19
CA LEU A 94 32.90 41.12 -33.82
C LEU A 94 32.96 40.04 -32.74
N MET A 95 32.02 39.08 -32.77
CA MET A 95 31.88 37.99 -31.78
C MET A 95 31.51 36.68 -32.50
N PRO A 96 31.69 35.50 -31.88
CA PRO A 96 31.28 34.24 -32.50
C PRO A 96 29.78 34.16 -32.71
N LYS A 97 29.35 33.43 -33.75
CA LYS A 97 27.95 33.19 -34.09
C LYS A 97 27.16 32.57 -32.93
N VAL A 98 27.82 31.80 -32.05
CA VAL A 98 27.20 31.25 -30.84
C VAL A 98 26.74 32.32 -29.85
N ASN A 99 27.23 33.56 -29.95
CA ASN A 99 26.74 34.71 -29.17
C ASN A 99 25.22 34.94 -29.32
N ARG A 100 24.61 34.50 -30.44
CA ARG A 100 23.16 34.50 -30.64
C ARG A 100 22.40 33.81 -29.49
N LEU A 101 23.01 32.81 -28.85
CA LEU A 101 22.43 32.09 -27.70
C LEU A 101 22.34 32.92 -26.41
N GLN A 102 22.90 34.13 -26.37
CA GLN A 102 22.65 35.09 -25.29
C GLN A 102 21.29 35.79 -25.44
N HIS A 103 20.72 35.80 -26.64
CA HIS A 103 19.44 36.44 -26.95
C HIS A 103 18.25 35.47 -26.96
N THR A 104 18.50 34.15 -26.89
CA THR A 104 17.47 33.12 -26.79
C THR A 104 17.33 32.62 -25.35
N LYS A 105 16.08 32.49 -24.89
CA LYS A 105 15.74 32.11 -23.52
C LYS A 105 14.45 31.31 -23.53
N GLN A 106 14.45 30.16 -22.87
CA GLN A 106 13.34 29.20 -22.90
C GLN A 106 13.25 28.39 -21.61
N ASN A 107 12.10 27.75 -21.40
CA ASN A 107 11.90 26.74 -20.37
C ASN A 107 11.73 25.40 -21.09
N GLU A 108 12.73 24.52 -21.05
CA GLU A 108 12.69 23.25 -21.80
C GLU A 108 13.19 22.08 -20.93
N ILE A 109 12.47 20.95 -20.97
CA ILE A 109 12.82 19.72 -20.25
C ILE A 109 13.55 18.77 -21.19
N PHE A 110 14.68 18.23 -20.73
CA PHE A 110 15.44 17.21 -21.43
C PHE A 110 15.42 15.90 -20.63
N LEU A 111 14.71 14.90 -21.15
CA LEU A 111 14.63 13.56 -20.56
C LEU A 111 15.60 12.59 -21.26
N LYS A 112 16.26 11.75 -20.45
CA LYS A 112 17.12 10.64 -20.92
C LYS A 112 18.20 11.04 -21.95
N LYS A 113 18.80 12.23 -21.79
CA LYS A 113 19.89 12.73 -22.65
C LYS A 113 21.15 12.99 -21.83
N SER A 114 22.32 12.78 -22.43
CA SER A 114 23.59 13.26 -21.85
C SER A 114 23.76 14.75 -22.10
N ILE A 115 24.61 15.41 -21.31
CA ILE A 115 24.85 16.85 -21.45
C ILE A 115 25.37 17.23 -22.85
N PRO A 116 26.35 16.53 -23.47
CA PRO A 116 26.74 16.78 -24.87
C PRO A 116 25.59 16.66 -25.88
N GLN A 117 24.64 15.74 -25.68
CA GLN A 117 23.46 15.62 -26.55
C GLN A 117 22.48 16.79 -26.38
N ILE A 118 22.37 17.35 -25.18
CA ILE A 118 21.55 18.53 -24.91
C ILE A 118 22.19 19.77 -25.53
N ILE A 119 23.50 19.98 -25.30
CA ILE A 119 24.28 21.07 -25.90
C ILE A 119 24.14 21.04 -27.42
N LYS A 120 24.37 19.89 -28.06
CA LYS A 120 24.22 19.74 -29.51
C LYS A 120 22.79 20.06 -29.98
N LYS A 121 21.75 19.56 -29.29
CA LYS A 121 20.34 19.86 -29.63
C LYS A 121 20.07 21.38 -29.62
N ILE A 122 20.61 22.11 -28.64
CA ILE A 122 20.41 23.57 -28.52
C ILE A 122 21.18 24.33 -29.61
N LEU A 123 22.41 23.91 -29.93
CA LEU A 123 23.21 24.49 -31.03
C LEU A 123 22.53 24.26 -32.39
N ASP A 124 22.12 23.02 -32.68
CA ASP A 124 21.40 22.65 -33.90
C ASP A 124 20.07 23.44 -34.05
N LYS A 125 19.27 23.52 -32.97
CA LYS A 125 17.99 24.29 -32.92
C LYS A 125 18.17 25.76 -33.27
N ASN A 126 19.32 26.34 -32.94
CA ASN A 126 19.67 27.74 -33.20
C ASN A 126 20.53 27.94 -34.47
N GLY A 127 20.68 26.91 -35.31
CA GLY A 127 21.38 26.99 -36.59
C GLY A 127 22.90 27.09 -36.48
N ILE A 128 23.49 26.63 -35.37
CA ILE A 128 24.94 26.64 -35.11
C ILE A 128 25.48 25.23 -35.39
N THR A 129 25.84 24.99 -36.65
CA THR A 129 26.16 23.65 -37.18
C THR A 129 27.66 23.36 -37.29
N GLN A 130 28.52 24.37 -37.23
CA GLN A 130 29.99 24.23 -37.25
C GLN A 130 30.48 23.95 -35.81
N VAL A 131 30.22 22.74 -35.33
CA VAL A 131 30.50 22.29 -33.96
C VAL A 131 31.16 20.92 -33.95
N GLU A 132 32.27 20.79 -33.23
CA GLU A 132 32.96 19.52 -32.98
C GLU A 132 32.86 19.15 -31.49
N LEU A 133 32.68 17.85 -31.21
CA LEU A 133 32.57 17.30 -29.85
C LEU A 133 33.69 16.26 -29.64
N ASP A 134 34.88 16.72 -29.31
CA ASP A 134 36.10 15.91 -29.21
C ASP A 134 36.33 15.44 -27.76
N LEU A 135 35.44 14.55 -27.31
CA LEU A 135 35.32 14.09 -25.92
C LEU A 135 36.03 12.74 -25.68
N MET A 136 36.77 12.63 -24.58
CA MET A 136 37.47 11.42 -24.13
C MET A 136 36.74 10.70 -22.98
N MET A 137 35.87 11.39 -22.26
CA MET A 137 35.07 10.87 -21.15
C MET A 137 33.68 10.39 -21.60
N GLU A 138 33.16 9.39 -20.88
CA GLU A 138 31.80 8.88 -21.11
C GLU A 138 30.76 9.70 -20.32
N HIS A 139 30.00 10.54 -21.01
CA HIS A 139 28.94 11.37 -20.40
C HIS A 139 27.60 10.62 -20.32
N GLN A 140 27.22 10.25 -19.10
CA GLN A 140 26.02 9.46 -18.84
C GLN A 140 24.71 10.25 -19.04
N PRO A 141 23.65 9.64 -19.60
CA PRO A 141 22.33 10.27 -19.68
C PRO A 141 21.77 10.66 -18.30
N LYS A 142 21.33 11.93 -18.20
CA LYS A 142 20.60 12.43 -17.04
C LYS A 142 19.11 12.08 -17.22
N ALA A 143 18.42 11.79 -16.12
CA ALA A 143 17.03 11.31 -16.18
C ALA A 143 16.06 12.45 -16.48
N PHE A 144 16.30 13.58 -15.82
CA PHE A 144 15.57 14.84 -15.92
C PHE A 144 16.59 15.96 -15.85
N ILE A 145 16.48 16.94 -16.75
CA ILE A 145 17.20 18.21 -16.74
C ILE A 145 16.19 19.27 -17.15
N PHE A 146 16.15 20.40 -16.46
CA PHE A 146 15.23 21.49 -16.74
C PHE A 146 16.03 22.77 -16.97
N GLN A 147 16.06 23.25 -18.22
CA GLN A 147 16.47 24.62 -18.50
C GLN A 147 15.36 25.52 -17.99
N TYR A 148 15.66 26.40 -17.01
CA TYR A 148 14.65 27.25 -16.38
C TYR A 148 15.12 28.70 -16.29
N ASN A 149 14.35 29.59 -16.92
CA ASN A 149 14.50 31.05 -16.82
C ASN A 149 15.92 31.58 -17.14
N GLU A 150 16.67 30.84 -17.96
CA GLU A 150 18.07 31.10 -18.30
C GLU A 150 18.26 31.15 -19.83
N ALA A 151 19.20 31.99 -20.29
CA ALA A 151 19.55 32.04 -21.71
C ALA A 151 20.21 30.72 -22.16
N ASP A 152 20.04 30.34 -23.42
CA ASP A 152 20.59 29.09 -23.96
C ASP A 152 22.11 29.00 -23.74
N TRP A 153 22.81 30.12 -23.91
CA TRP A 153 24.26 30.18 -23.67
C TRP A 153 24.63 29.92 -22.22
N ASN A 154 23.90 30.50 -21.26
CA ASN A 154 24.18 30.34 -19.83
C ASN A 154 23.92 28.90 -19.39
N PHE A 155 22.83 28.30 -19.89
CA PHE A 155 22.48 26.90 -19.63
C PHE A 155 23.57 25.95 -20.11
N ILE A 156 24.03 26.07 -21.37
CA ILE A 156 25.08 25.19 -21.87
C ILE A 156 26.43 25.48 -21.20
N SER A 157 26.74 26.73 -20.85
CA SER A 157 27.98 27.10 -20.16
C SER A 157 28.08 26.47 -18.76
N ARG A 158 27.07 26.64 -17.90
CA ARG A 158 27.07 26.02 -16.55
C ARG A 158 27.13 24.49 -16.62
N TRP A 159 26.58 23.90 -17.68
CA TRP A 159 26.61 22.45 -17.89
C TRP A 159 27.95 21.96 -18.44
N MET A 160 28.63 22.74 -19.28
CA MET A 160 30.00 22.46 -19.69
C MET A 160 30.92 22.46 -18.48
N GLU A 161 30.93 23.53 -17.69
CA GLU A 161 31.69 23.64 -16.44
C GLU A 161 31.42 22.44 -15.50
N ARG A 162 30.14 22.10 -15.31
CA ARG A 162 29.69 21.02 -14.41
C ARG A 162 30.14 19.62 -14.84
N GLU A 163 30.24 19.35 -16.13
CA GLU A 163 30.67 18.06 -16.66
C GLU A 163 32.18 18.02 -16.98
N GLY A 164 32.93 19.09 -16.66
CA GLY A 164 34.37 19.20 -16.94
C GLY A 164 34.69 19.50 -18.41
N LEU A 165 33.67 19.89 -19.20
CA LEU A 165 33.84 20.33 -20.58
C LEU A 165 34.37 21.76 -20.62
N PHE A 166 35.16 22.05 -21.63
CA PHE A 166 35.60 23.38 -22.01
C PHE A 166 35.56 23.53 -23.52
N TYR A 167 35.61 24.76 -24.03
CA TYR A 167 35.52 25.00 -25.46
C TYR A 167 36.54 26.03 -25.94
N TYR A 168 36.85 25.97 -27.23
CA TYR A 168 37.63 26.98 -27.92
C TYR A 168 37.10 27.15 -29.36
N PHE A 169 37.52 28.22 -30.02
CA PHE A 169 37.16 28.47 -31.42
C PHE A 169 38.35 28.14 -32.31
N SER A 170 38.20 27.13 -33.17
CA SER A 170 39.12 26.95 -34.28
C SER A 170 38.73 27.90 -35.41
N GLN A 171 39.72 28.44 -36.10
CA GLN A 171 39.56 29.42 -37.17
C GLN A 171 40.26 28.87 -38.41
N ASP A 172 39.50 28.49 -39.44
CA ASP A 172 40.03 27.96 -40.70
C ASP A 172 39.62 28.83 -41.90
N LYS A 173 39.84 28.37 -43.14
CA LYS A 173 39.46 29.12 -44.35
C LYS A 173 37.96 29.06 -44.68
N SER A 174 37.21 28.17 -44.06
CA SER A 174 35.78 27.90 -44.27
C SER A 174 34.88 28.58 -43.23
N GLY A 175 35.42 28.90 -42.05
CA GLY A 175 34.76 29.67 -41.01
C GLY A 175 35.37 29.48 -39.63
N GLU A 176 34.62 29.88 -38.62
CA GLU A 176 34.85 29.43 -37.24
C GLU A 176 34.23 28.05 -36.99
N ILE A 177 34.85 27.28 -36.10
CA ILE A 177 34.32 26.02 -35.59
C ILE A 177 34.37 26.08 -34.05
N LEU A 178 33.21 25.88 -33.40
CA LEU A 178 33.14 25.71 -31.96
C LEU A 178 33.56 24.29 -31.60
N VAL A 179 34.75 24.13 -30.99
CA VAL A 179 35.23 22.82 -30.55
C VAL A 179 35.00 22.70 -29.04
N ILE A 180 34.20 21.72 -28.64
CA ILE A 180 33.94 21.37 -27.24
C ILE A 180 34.69 20.08 -26.92
N THR A 181 35.49 20.12 -25.85
CA THR A 181 36.40 19.05 -25.43
C THR A 181 36.35 18.91 -23.90
N ASP A 182 36.90 17.80 -23.40
CA ASP A 182 37.04 17.49 -21.98
C ASP A 182 38.50 17.14 -21.59
N SER A 183 39.44 17.27 -22.54
CA SER A 183 40.83 16.82 -22.36
C SER A 183 41.81 17.64 -23.20
N ASN A 184 42.94 18.02 -22.59
CA ASN A 184 44.08 18.64 -23.29
C ASN A 184 44.63 17.76 -24.43
N SER A 185 44.34 16.44 -24.43
CA SER A 185 44.81 15.52 -25.47
C SER A 185 44.09 15.65 -26.81
N THR A 186 42.90 16.26 -26.86
CA THR A 186 42.15 16.49 -28.11
C THR A 186 42.24 17.93 -28.60
N LEU A 187 43.02 18.79 -27.93
CA LEU A 187 43.38 20.12 -28.42
C LEU A 187 44.13 19.99 -29.74
N LYS A 188 43.51 20.51 -30.80
CA LYS A 188 44.11 20.60 -32.13
C LYS A 188 45.10 21.76 -32.14
N ASN A 189 46.26 21.55 -32.76
CA ASN A 189 47.24 22.61 -32.90
C ASN A 189 46.82 23.53 -34.06
N ASN A 190 46.05 24.58 -33.74
CA ASN A 190 45.34 25.39 -34.73
C ASN A 190 46.21 26.51 -35.34
N GLN A 191 47.53 26.43 -35.22
CA GLN A 191 48.47 27.45 -35.68
C GLN A 191 49.71 26.86 -36.35
N ASP A 192 50.35 27.69 -37.18
CA ASP A 192 51.69 27.42 -37.71
C ASP A 192 52.80 27.70 -36.66
N ILE A 193 52.44 28.20 -35.47
CA ILE A 193 53.37 28.62 -34.41
C ILE A 193 53.49 27.50 -33.37
N ASN A 194 54.36 26.54 -33.64
CA ASN A 194 54.70 25.46 -32.70
C ASN A 194 55.77 25.90 -31.69
N GLU A 195 56.63 26.84 -32.08
CA GLU A 195 57.78 27.32 -31.31
C GLU A 195 57.78 28.85 -31.25
N ILE A 196 58.08 29.39 -30.07
CA ILE A 196 58.25 30.83 -29.85
C ILE A 196 59.51 31.09 -29.02
N TYR A 197 60.34 32.02 -29.49
CA TYR A 197 61.65 32.29 -28.88
C TYR A 197 61.57 33.51 -27.96
N TYR A 198 62.19 33.43 -26.79
CA TYR A 198 62.43 34.62 -25.96
C TYR A 198 63.67 35.38 -26.44
N GLN A 199 63.55 36.71 -26.49
CA GLN A 199 64.67 37.64 -26.68
C GLN A 199 64.43 38.85 -25.77
N SER A 200 65.47 39.32 -25.09
CA SER A 200 65.33 40.50 -24.22
C SER A 200 64.79 41.73 -24.98
N TYR A 201 63.88 42.47 -24.34
CA TYR A 201 63.29 43.68 -24.88
C TYR A 201 64.32 44.69 -25.42
N THR A 202 64.07 45.11 -26.65
CA THR A 202 64.69 46.23 -27.37
C THR A 202 63.62 46.85 -28.28
N LEU A 203 63.80 48.11 -28.67
CA LEU A 203 62.95 48.75 -29.71
C LEU A 203 62.95 47.94 -31.02
N ALA A 204 64.04 47.24 -31.33
CA ALA A 204 64.15 46.37 -32.49
C ALA A 204 63.33 45.08 -32.36
N SER A 205 63.29 44.45 -31.18
CA SER A 205 62.50 43.21 -30.94
C SER A 205 61.00 43.49 -30.86
N GLU A 206 60.61 44.62 -30.27
CA GLU A 206 59.22 45.06 -30.26
C GLU A 206 58.74 45.38 -31.67
N LYS A 207 59.49 46.19 -32.43
CA LYS A 207 59.14 46.57 -33.81
C LYS A 207 59.62 45.55 -34.84
N ASN A 208 59.75 44.26 -34.49
CA ASN A 208 60.03 43.17 -35.43
C ASN A 208 58.76 42.35 -35.70
N PRO A 209 58.00 42.63 -36.78
CA PRO A 209 56.77 41.90 -37.09
C PRO A 209 57.04 40.50 -37.66
N THR A 210 58.31 40.16 -37.91
CA THR A 210 58.74 38.93 -38.60
C THR A 210 59.33 37.89 -37.66
N ALA A 211 59.26 38.09 -36.35
CA ALA A 211 59.76 37.14 -35.35
C ALA A 211 58.62 36.51 -34.53
N ASN A 212 58.65 35.18 -34.39
CA ASN A 212 57.83 34.46 -33.41
C ASN A 212 58.52 34.66 -32.06
N LEU A 213 58.30 35.84 -31.47
CA LEU A 213 59.16 36.37 -30.42
C LEU A 213 58.36 36.81 -29.21
N VAL A 214 58.76 36.32 -28.04
CA VAL A 214 58.37 36.89 -26.75
C VAL A 214 59.46 37.87 -26.35
N TYR A 215 59.14 39.16 -26.31
CA TYR A 215 60.12 40.19 -25.94
C TYR A 215 60.04 40.61 -24.46
N ASN A 216 58.93 40.29 -23.81
CA ASN A 216 58.69 40.51 -22.38
C ASN A 216 57.79 39.39 -21.83
N PHE A 217 58.05 38.93 -20.61
CA PHE A 217 57.25 37.92 -19.94
C PHE A 217 57.18 38.14 -18.43
N GLN A 218 56.13 37.62 -17.81
CA GLN A 218 55.91 37.59 -16.38
C GLN A 218 55.38 36.21 -15.99
N LEU A 219 56.06 35.53 -15.06
CA LEU A 219 55.52 34.35 -14.39
C LEU A 219 54.86 34.80 -13.09
N THR A 220 53.58 34.48 -12.90
CA THR A 220 52.84 34.77 -11.66
C THR A 220 52.44 33.47 -10.98
N THR A 221 52.97 33.23 -9.78
CA THR A 221 52.64 32.07 -8.94
C THR A 221 51.78 32.51 -7.75
N LYS A 222 50.67 31.80 -7.50
CA LYS A 222 49.71 32.07 -6.42
C LYS A 222 49.68 30.90 -5.42
N ALA A 223 49.49 31.23 -4.14
CA ALA A 223 49.18 30.24 -3.12
C ALA A 223 47.76 29.67 -3.34
N LEU A 224 47.61 28.35 -3.20
CA LEU A 224 46.33 27.65 -3.37
C LEU A 224 45.92 26.90 -2.09
N PRO A 225 44.63 26.52 -1.97
CA PRO A 225 44.19 25.60 -0.93
C PRO A 225 44.89 24.25 -1.01
N GLN A 226 44.99 23.51 0.09
CA GLN A 226 45.65 22.20 0.06
C GLN A 226 44.85 21.17 -0.75
N LYS A 227 43.53 21.15 -0.56
CA LYS A 227 42.62 20.14 -1.09
C LYS A 227 41.17 20.64 -1.13
N VAL A 228 40.34 19.96 -1.91
CA VAL A 228 38.88 20.09 -1.90
C VAL A 228 38.23 18.83 -1.33
N THR A 229 37.16 19.01 -0.55
CA THR A 229 36.23 17.95 -0.14
C THR A 229 34.85 18.26 -0.71
N VAL A 230 34.34 17.36 -1.54
CA VAL A 230 33.01 17.46 -2.17
C VAL A 230 32.03 16.54 -1.46
N LYS A 231 30.91 17.09 -0.99
CA LYS A 231 29.81 16.33 -0.37
C LYS A 231 28.56 16.41 -1.23
N SER A 232 27.77 15.34 -1.24
CA SER A 232 26.45 15.32 -1.86
C SER A 232 25.53 14.27 -1.21
N TYR A 233 24.23 14.38 -1.48
CA TYR A 233 23.22 13.45 -1.00
C TYR A 233 22.38 12.90 -2.15
N ASN A 234 22.09 11.60 -2.10
CA ASN A 234 21.14 10.95 -2.99
C ASN A 234 20.20 10.05 -2.18
N HIS A 235 18.90 10.29 -2.30
CA HIS A 235 17.86 9.52 -1.62
C HIS A 235 17.86 8.02 -1.96
N ALA A 236 18.38 7.62 -3.13
CA ALA A 236 18.51 6.22 -3.52
C ALA A 236 19.67 5.48 -2.80
N GLN A 237 20.57 6.22 -2.12
CA GLN A 237 21.63 5.69 -1.24
C GLN A 237 21.67 6.54 0.05
N SER A 238 20.52 6.64 0.73
CA SER A 238 20.31 7.56 1.86
C SER A 238 21.15 7.30 3.11
N SER A 239 21.68 6.09 3.29
CA SER A 239 22.35 5.66 4.52
C SER A 239 23.67 6.37 4.82
N LYS A 240 24.37 6.90 3.79
CA LYS A 240 25.57 7.73 3.93
C LYS A 240 25.64 8.76 2.80
N PRO A 241 25.79 10.07 3.08
CA PRO A 241 26.13 11.06 2.06
C PRO A 241 27.43 10.68 1.33
N TYR A 242 27.50 10.98 0.04
CA TYR A 242 28.74 10.84 -0.72
C TYR A 242 29.75 11.88 -0.23
N THR A 243 31.03 11.49 -0.11
CA THR A 243 32.12 12.37 0.28
C THR A 243 33.38 11.97 -0.50
N SER A 244 33.88 12.89 -1.31
CA SER A 244 35.05 12.72 -2.18
C SER A 244 36.08 13.80 -1.91
N LYS A 245 37.35 13.52 -2.16
CA LYS A 245 38.45 14.47 -1.91
C LYS A 245 39.45 14.49 -3.07
N ALA A 246 40.01 15.65 -3.37
CA ALA A 246 41.09 15.79 -4.33
C ALA A 246 42.14 16.79 -3.84
N ILE A 247 43.42 16.48 -4.03
CA ILE A 247 44.54 17.36 -3.65
C ILE A 247 44.67 18.46 -4.71
N ILE A 248 44.62 19.72 -4.28
CA ILE A 248 44.83 20.89 -5.12
C ILE A 248 46.34 21.17 -5.19
N ASP A 249 46.95 21.44 -4.04
CA ASP A 249 48.38 21.72 -3.89
C ASP A 249 48.90 21.03 -2.60
N PRO A 250 49.84 20.07 -2.68
CA PRO A 250 50.40 19.44 -1.49
C PRO A 250 51.01 20.43 -0.49
N GLN A 251 51.53 21.56 -0.98
CA GLN A 251 52.12 22.65 -0.17
C GLN A 251 51.13 23.77 0.17
N GLY A 252 49.88 23.66 -0.30
CA GLY A 252 48.80 24.59 0.01
C GLY A 252 48.32 24.49 1.46
N SER A 253 47.53 25.47 1.90
CA SER A 253 46.96 25.52 3.25
C SER A 253 45.43 25.61 3.21
N GLY A 254 44.76 25.02 4.21
CA GLY A 254 43.30 24.99 4.28
C GLY A 254 42.62 23.98 3.33
N GLU A 255 41.29 23.93 3.42
CA GLU A 255 40.43 22.95 2.73
C GLU A 255 39.21 23.66 2.15
N VAL A 256 38.93 23.46 0.86
CA VAL A 256 37.69 23.92 0.22
C VAL A 256 36.61 22.88 0.47
N SER A 257 35.53 23.24 1.15
CA SER A 257 34.35 22.37 1.31
C SER A 257 33.29 22.77 0.29
N PHE A 258 32.89 21.85 -0.58
CA PHE A 258 31.90 22.10 -1.64
C PHE A 258 30.69 21.16 -1.51
N TRP A 259 29.49 21.68 -1.70
CA TRP A 259 28.27 20.88 -1.79
C TRP A 259 27.83 20.79 -3.25
N THR A 260 27.65 19.58 -3.76
CA THR A 260 27.12 19.37 -5.11
C THR A 260 25.81 18.59 -5.05
N GLU A 261 24.90 18.94 -5.94
CA GLU A 261 23.55 18.40 -6.03
C GLU A 261 23.45 17.41 -7.20
N ASN A 262 22.34 16.70 -7.36
CA ASN A 262 22.07 15.84 -8.53
C ASN A 262 23.23 14.87 -8.90
N ILE A 263 23.78 14.19 -7.89
CA ILE A 263 24.83 13.16 -8.03
C ILE A 263 24.23 11.77 -7.87
N LYS A 264 24.55 10.85 -8.79
CA LYS A 264 24.07 9.47 -8.77
C LYS A 264 25.03 8.50 -8.05
N SER A 265 26.33 8.79 -7.98
CA SER A 265 27.32 7.86 -7.42
C SER A 265 28.56 8.54 -6.81
N ASN A 266 29.31 7.81 -5.98
CA ASN A 266 30.65 8.23 -5.51
C ASN A 266 31.65 8.47 -6.66
N LYS A 267 31.53 7.77 -7.80
CA LYS A 267 32.39 8.00 -8.99
C LYS A 267 32.17 9.41 -9.55
N GLU A 268 30.90 9.79 -9.75
CA GLU A 268 30.52 11.13 -10.22
C GLU A 268 30.90 12.21 -9.18
N ASN A 269 30.71 11.94 -7.88
CA ASN A 269 31.15 12.84 -6.80
C ASN A 269 32.68 13.07 -6.80
N GLN A 270 33.46 12.03 -7.12
CA GLN A 270 34.92 12.13 -7.23
C GLN A 270 35.36 12.85 -8.50
N GLN A 271 34.64 12.71 -9.62
CA GLN A 271 34.91 13.48 -10.83
C GLN A 271 34.74 15.00 -10.57
N ILE A 272 33.66 15.41 -9.90
CA ILE A 272 33.49 16.82 -9.49
C ILE A 272 34.65 17.30 -8.59
N ALA A 273 35.09 16.49 -7.62
CA ALA A 273 36.25 16.84 -6.79
C ALA A 273 37.54 17.03 -7.61
N ASN A 274 37.75 16.18 -8.61
CA ASN A 274 38.90 16.30 -9.53
C ASN A 274 38.78 17.57 -10.39
N PHE A 275 37.62 17.87 -10.97
CA PHE A 275 37.42 19.07 -11.79
C PHE A 275 37.66 20.36 -11.02
N ILE A 276 37.16 20.47 -9.77
CA ILE A 276 37.45 21.62 -8.90
C ILE A 276 38.96 21.71 -8.63
N SER A 277 39.62 20.58 -8.35
CA SER A 277 41.06 20.54 -8.10
C SER A 277 41.88 21.01 -9.30
N GLU A 278 41.52 20.54 -10.49
CA GLU A 278 42.12 20.90 -11.78
C GLU A 278 41.89 22.38 -12.10
N SER A 279 40.69 22.94 -11.86
CA SER A 279 40.43 24.37 -12.08
C SER A 279 41.26 25.27 -11.15
N TYR A 280 41.48 24.86 -9.90
CA TYR A 280 42.43 25.57 -9.03
C TYR A 280 43.86 25.51 -9.56
N LYS A 281 44.34 24.34 -10.00
CA LYS A 281 45.71 24.17 -10.57
C LYS A 281 45.95 25.06 -11.78
N CYS A 282 44.95 25.26 -12.64
CA CYS A 282 44.99 26.19 -13.78
C CYS A 282 45.24 27.66 -13.36
N THR A 283 45.06 28.01 -12.08
CA THR A 283 45.31 29.36 -11.55
C THR A 283 46.61 29.48 -10.75
N LYS A 284 47.35 28.38 -10.53
CA LYS A 284 48.56 28.37 -9.69
C LYS A 284 49.67 29.19 -10.30
N GLU A 285 50.13 28.80 -11.49
CA GLU A 285 51.28 29.38 -12.18
C GLU A 285 50.86 29.77 -13.58
N ILE A 286 50.92 31.06 -13.88
CA ILE A 286 50.51 31.62 -15.16
C ILE A 286 51.67 32.41 -15.76
N LEU A 287 52.10 32.01 -16.95
CA LEU A 287 53.04 32.73 -17.78
C LEU A 287 52.28 33.73 -18.66
N THR A 288 52.40 35.02 -18.36
CA THR A 288 51.98 36.09 -19.29
C THR A 288 53.16 36.41 -20.21
N GLY A 289 52.97 36.37 -21.53
CA GLY A 289 53.98 36.74 -22.51
C GLY A 289 53.47 37.83 -23.45
N ILE A 290 54.35 38.76 -23.82
CA ILE A 290 54.08 39.81 -24.80
C ILE A 290 54.86 39.51 -26.08
N SER A 291 54.13 39.47 -27.19
CA SER A 291 54.62 39.21 -28.54
C SER A 291 54.21 40.33 -29.49
N SER A 292 55.10 40.65 -30.43
CA SER A 292 54.87 41.51 -31.60
C SER A 292 54.49 40.70 -32.85
N GLY A 293 54.45 39.37 -32.74
CA GLY A 293 54.02 38.46 -33.79
C GLY A 293 52.50 38.44 -34.01
N SER A 294 52.06 37.65 -34.97
CA SER A 294 50.67 37.53 -35.41
C SER A 294 49.71 36.97 -34.34
N LEU A 295 48.42 36.84 -34.69
CA LEU A 295 47.36 36.26 -33.85
C LEU A 295 47.81 34.94 -33.20
N ILE A 296 47.84 34.86 -31.86
CA ILE A 296 48.13 33.64 -31.07
C ILE A 296 46.83 33.09 -30.46
N ILE A 297 46.26 32.02 -31.01
CA ILE A 297 44.93 31.51 -30.66
C ILE A 297 44.96 30.63 -29.38
N PRO A 298 44.08 30.87 -28.38
CA PRO A 298 43.92 29.99 -27.22
C PRO A 298 43.49 28.55 -27.58
N GLY A 299 43.89 27.57 -26.78
CA GLY A 299 43.80 26.14 -27.10
C GLY A 299 45.05 25.60 -27.82
N THR A 300 45.90 26.48 -28.36
CA THR A 300 47.19 26.12 -28.96
C THR A 300 48.20 25.71 -27.90
N ILE A 301 49.05 24.74 -28.24
CA ILE A 301 50.20 24.33 -27.43
C ILE A 301 51.47 24.88 -28.10
N ILE A 302 52.20 25.74 -27.40
CA ILE A 302 53.43 26.37 -27.90
C ILE A 302 54.62 25.89 -27.07
N HIS A 303 55.72 25.54 -27.73
CA HIS A 303 56.99 25.28 -27.06
C HIS A 303 57.80 26.58 -26.98
N HIS A 304 57.93 27.09 -25.75
CA HIS A 304 58.76 28.24 -25.44
C HIS A 304 60.25 27.85 -25.46
N GLN A 305 61.09 28.70 -26.07
CA GLN A 305 62.54 28.48 -26.17
C GLN A 305 63.33 29.75 -25.81
N ASN A 306 64.63 29.58 -25.50
CA ASN A 306 65.57 30.65 -25.11
C ASN A 306 65.22 31.43 -23.83
N PHE A 307 64.28 30.96 -23.01
CA PHE A 307 64.06 31.52 -21.68
C PHE A 307 65.25 31.18 -20.77
N LYS A 308 65.81 32.19 -20.10
CA LYS A 308 66.90 32.00 -19.11
C LYS A 308 66.48 31.10 -17.93
N ILE A 309 65.18 31.03 -17.66
CA ILE A 309 64.58 30.14 -16.65
C ILE A 309 64.29 28.81 -17.32
N ALA A 310 65.11 27.78 -17.05
CA ALA A 310 65.06 26.50 -17.74
C ALA A 310 63.66 25.85 -17.71
N SER A 311 62.95 25.92 -16.58
CA SER A 311 61.60 25.36 -16.39
C SER A 311 60.51 26.00 -17.24
N LEU A 312 60.76 27.15 -17.88
CA LEU A 312 59.83 27.78 -18.81
C LEU A 312 60.02 27.33 -20.27
N ASN A 313 61.06 26.55 -20.58
CA ASN A 313 61.30 26.06 -21.96
C ASN A 313 60.57 24.73 -22.23
N ILE A 314 59.29 24.68 -21.89
CA ILE A 314 58.42 23.48 -21.97
C ILE A 314 57.21 23.74 -22.87
N PRO A 315 56.44 22.70 -23.27
CA PRO A 315 55.17 22.89 -23.96
C PRO A 315 54.13 23.52 -23.03
N MET A 316 53.66 24.72 -23.37
CA MET A 316 52.67 25.48 -22.61
C MET A 316 51.35 25.57 -23.40
N LEU A 317 50.23 25.39 -22.71
CA LEU A 317 48.89 25.62 -23.25
C LEU A 317 48.53 27.11 -23.16
N ILE A 318 48.22 27.74 -24.29
CA ILE A 318 47.69 29.10 -24.32
C ILE A 318 46.22 29.09 -23.89
N ILE A 319 45.90 29.78 -22.79
CA ILE A 319 44.55 29.81 -22.20
C ILE A 319 43.78 31.10 -22.50
N GLU A 320 44.48 32.20 -22.76
CA GLU A 320 43.91 33.52 -23.04
C GLU A 320 44.89 34.32 -23.91
N SER A 321 44.37 35.14 -24.81
CA SER A 321 45.13 36.08 -25.64
C SER A 321 44.36 37.37 -25.85
N THR A 322 45.00 38.50 -25.55
CA THR A 322 44.49 39.86 -25.74
C THR A 322 45.33 40.56 -26.79
N TYR A 323 44.68 41.15 -27.77
CA TYR A 323 45.31 41.81 -28.91
C TYR A 323 44.94 43.28 -28.90
N ARG A 324 45.93 44.15 -29.12
CA ARG A 324 45.71 45.57 -29.32
C ARG A 324 46.58 46.04 -30.48
N GLY A 325 46.01 46.84 -31.37
CA GLY A 325 46.78 47.47 -32.42
C GLY A 325 46.16 48.78 -32.85
N SER A 326 47.00 49.71 -33.26
CA SER A 326 46.60 51.02 -33.77
C SER A 326 47.55 51.45 -34.88
N GLN A 327 46.98 51.94 -35.98
CA GLN A 327 47.67 52.75 -37.01
C GLN A 327 47.03 54.14 -37.16
N LYS A 328 46.28 54.55 -36.13
CA LYS A 328 45.57 55.83 -36.08
C LYS A 328 46.53 57.01 -36.17
N GLY A 329 47.78 56.85 -35.74
CA GLY A 329 48.82 57.86 -35.85
C GLY A 329 49.26 58.11 -37.28
N SER A 330 49.70 57.06 -37.98
CA SER A 330 50.01 57.18 -39.41
C SER A 330 48.80 57.60 -40.25
N PHE A 331 47.58 57.18 -39.88
CA PHE A 331 46.39 57.61 -40.62
C PHE A 331 46.09 59.11 -40.45
N LEU A 332 46.06 59.63 -39.21
CA LEU A 332 45.77 61.04 -38.92
C LEU A 332 46.86 61.96 -39.47
N SER A 333 48.14 61.64 -39.28
CA SER A 333 49.23 62.45 -39.83
C SER A 333 49.22 62.55 -41.36
N LEU A 334 48.58 61.61 -42.08
CA LEU A 334 48.39 61.67 -43.53
C LEU A 334 47.12 62.42 -43.98
N HIS A 335 46.02 62.39 -43.21
CA HIS A 335 44.69 62.86 -43.66
C HIS A 335 44.12 64.04 -42.85
N SER A 336 44.59 64.30 -41.63
CA SER A 336 44.19 65.45 -40.80
C SER A 336 45.34 66.44 -40.51
N GLY A 337 46.59 66.04 -40.77
CA GLY A 337 47.77 66.89 -40.53
C GLY A 337 48.16 67.02 -39.05
N GLU A 338 47.63 66.17 -38.16
CA GLU A 338 48.00 66.18 -36.74
C GLU A 338 49.42 65.61 -36.52
N GLU A 339 50.36 66.46 -36.11
CA GLU A 339 51.76 66.06 -35.85
C GLU A 339 51.97 65.32 -34.52
N HIS A 340 51.05 65.45 -33.56
CA HIS A 340 51.13 64.86 -32.21
C HIS A 340 50.22 63.63 -32.03
N SER A 341 50.14 62.79 -33.05
CA SER A 341 49.33 61.58 -33.04
C SER A 341 50.03 60.43 -32.27
N PRO A 342 49.30 59.50 -31.62
CA PRO A 342 49.90 58.34 -30.93
C PRO A 342 50.82 57.51 -31.83
N GLU A 343 51.87 56.89 -31.28
CA GLU A 343 52.66 55.92 -32.05
C GLU A 343 51.78 54.74 -32.51
N ASP A 344 51.97 54.30 -33.74
CA ASP A 344 51.39 53.05 -34.23
C ASP A 344 51.99 51.86 -33.46
N TYR A 345 51.20 50.83 -33.19
CA TYR A 345 51.66 49.61 -32.52
C TYR A 345 50.81 48.38 -32.88
N PHE A 346 51.39 47.19 -32.69
CA PHE A 346 50.67 45.93 -32.59
C PHE A 346 51.23 45.16 -31.39
N LYS A 347 50.35 44.64 -30.53
CA LYS A 347 50.71 43.88 -29.33
C LYS A 347 49.76 42.70 -29.15
N CYS A 348 50.32 41.49 -29.04
CA CYS A 348 49.62 40.31 -28.54
C CYS A 348 50.14 39.97 -27.13
N GLU A 349 49.28 40.05 -26.12
CA GLU A 349 49.56 39.59 -24.77
C GLU A 349 48.79 38.29 -24.51
N TYR A 350 49.51 37.19 -24.29
CA TYR A 350 48.90 35.88 -24.05
C TYR A 350 49.21 35.38 -22.64
N ARG A 351 48.35 34.52 -22.11
CA ARG A 351 48.54 33.79 -20.84
C ARG A 351 48.57 32.30 -21.12
N ALA A 352 49.51 31.62 -20.49
CA ALA A 352 49.75 30.20 -20.68
C ALA A 352 49.98 29.47 -19.35
N ILE A 353 49.65 28.17 -19.34
CA ILE A 353 49.92 27.23 -18.25
C ILE A 353 50.71 26.04 -18.79
N ASP A 354 51.36 25.26 -17.93
CA ASP A 354 51.98 23.99 -18.36
C ASP A 354 50.92 23.07 -18.98
N LYS A 355 51.21 22.52 -20.17
CA LYS A 355 50.36 21.54 -20.88
C LYS A 355 49.97 20.35 -20.00
N SER A 356 50.84 19.97 -19.04
CA SER A 356 50.61 18.85 -18.11
C SER A 356 49.41 19.08 -17.17
N ILE A 357 49.02 20.34 -16.94
CA ILE A 357 47.87 20.71 -16.13
C ILE A 357 46.60 20.55 -16.99
N ALA A 358 45.78 19.55 -16.66
CA ALA A 358 44.47 19.35 -17.28
C ALA A 358 43.61 20.62 -17.13
N TYR A 359 43.23 21.24 -18.25
CA TYR A 359 42.49 22.48 -18.23
C TYR A 359 41.04 22.23 -17.76
N ARG A 360 40.61 23.04 -16.78
CA ARG A 360 39.20 23.14 -16.36
C ARG A 360 38.85 24.59 -16.13
N THR A 361 37.69 24.99 -16.65
CA THR A 361 37.02 26.22 -16.24
C THR A 361 36.62 26.11 -14.77
N ALA A 362 36.68 27.23 -14.03
CA ALA A 362 36.16 27.26 -12.67
C ALA A 362 34.65 27.03 -12.69
N LEU A 363 34.17 26.10 -11.85
CA LEU A 363 32.75 25.84 -11.67
C LEU A 363 32.06 27.07 -11.08
N GLN A 364 31.25 27.77 -11.87
CA GLN A 364 30.42 28.85 -11.38
C GLN A 364 29.23 28.28 -10.61
N GLU A 365 28.91 28.85 -9.45
CA GLU A 365 27.73 28.48 -8.65
C GLU A 365 26.42 29.07 -9.22
N SER A 366 26.28 29.04 -10.55
CA SER A 366 25.24 29.75 -11.32
C SER A 366 24.03 28.88 -11.71
N ILE A 367 23.79 27.75 -11.01
CA ILE A 367 22.55 26.97 -11.18
C ILE A 367 21.35 27.88 -10.85
N PRO A 368 20.43 28.16 -11.79
CA PRO A 368 19.31 29.05 -11.52
C PRO A 368 18.42 28.45 -10.44
N ARG A 369 18.10 29.22 -9.40
CA ARG A 369 17.30 28.73 -8.27
C ARG A 369 15.82 29.07 -8.44
N ILE A 370 14.99 28.04 -8.39
CA ILE A 370 13.54 28.14 -8.30
C ILE A 370 13.17 28.38 -6.83
N HIS A 371 12.68 29.59 -6.55
CA HIS A 371 12.21 30.00 -5.23
C HIS A 371 10.71 29.72 -4.99
N GLY A 372 9.98 29.36 -6.06
CA GLY A 372 8.54 29.14 -6.04
C GLY A 372 8.16 27.67 -6.23
N LEU A 373 6.85 27.42 -6.36
CA LEU A 373 6.27 26.12 -6.62
C LEU A 373 5.54 26.15 -7.96
N PHE A 374 5.46 25.01 -8.65
CA PHE A 374 4.84 24.92 -9.97
C PHE A 374 3.61 23.99 -9.97
N PRO A 375 2.48 24.40 -10.56
CA PRO A 375 1.37 23.49 -10.82
C PRO A 375 1.74 22.48 -11.91
N ALA A 376 1.39 21.23 -11.66
CA ALA A 376 1.57 20.13 -12.57
C ALA A 376 0.40 19.15 -12.45
N PHE A 377 0.28 18.24 -13.40
CA PHE A 377 -0.70 17.16 -13.36
C PHE A 377 0.03 15.82 -13.36
N ILE A 378 -0.43 14.87 -12.54
CA ILE A 378 0.05 13.49 -12.60
C ILE A 378 -0.21 12.93 -13.99
N ASP A 379 0.79 12.25 -14.55
CA ASP A 379 0.83 11.86 -15.96
C ASP A 379 1.33 10.43 -16.13
N HIS A 380 0.87 9.75 -17.18
CA HIS A 380 1.43 8.48 -17.65
C HIS A 380 0.97 8.17 -19.07
N GLU A 381 1.57 7.14 -19.66
CA GLU A 381 1.14 6.55 -20.93
C GLU A 381 -0.22 5.86 -20.74
N GLY A 382 -1.15 6.01 -21.69
CA GLY A 382 -2.56 5.57 -21.57
C GLY A 382 -3.55 6.74 -21.53
N ASN A 383 -4.86 6.45 -21.56
CA ASN A 383 -5.95 7.44 -21.49
C ASN A 383 -6.87 7.23 -20.27
N ASP A 384 -6.50 6.31 -19.39
CA ASP A 384 -7.24 5.87 -18.23
C ASP A 384 -6.88 6.69 -16.98
N ASP A 385 -7.89 6.92 -16.13
CA ASP A 385 -7.78 7.61 -14.83
C ASP A 385 -7.47 6.56 -13.74
N THR A 386 -6.27 6.00 -13.86
CA THR A 386 -5.70 4.99 -12.96
C THR A 386 -4.52 5.55 -12.18
N VAL A 387 -4.06 4.77 -11.20
CA VAL A 387 -2.84 5.03 -10.44
C VAL A 387 -1.69 4.34 -11.17
N GLN A 388 -0.68 5.11 -11.60
CA GLN A 388 0.58 4.55 -12.09
C GLN A 388 1.77 5.06 -11.27
N ILE A 389 2.35 4.15 -10.49
CA ILE A 389 3.59 4.33 -9.74
C ILE A 389 4.60 3.26 -10.14
N ASN A 390 5.89 3.56 -10.07
CA ASN A 390 6.93 2.55 -10.24
C ASN A 390 7.18 1.75 -8.96
N SER A 391 8.09 0.77 -9.01
CA SER A 391 8.48 -0.09 -7.88
C SER A 391 9.11 0.62 -6.66
N LYS A 392 9.18 1.96 -6.68
CA LYS A 392 9.64 2.81 -5.58
C LYS A 392 8.60 3.86 -5.15
N GLY A 393 7.34 3.72 -5.57
CA GLY A 393 6.28 4.69 -5.26
C GLY A 393 6.43 6.06 -5.93
N MET A 394 7.24 6.16 -6.99
CA MET A 394 7.45 7.41 -7.71
C MET A 394 6.47 7.56 -8.89
N TYR A 395 6.14 8.80 -9.21
CA TYR A 395 5.16 9.21 -10.22
C TYR A 395 5.85 9.86 -11.43
N LYS A 396 5.15 9.96 -12.56
CA LYS A 396 5.46 10.95 -13.60
C LYS A 396 4.45 12.12 -13.47
N PHE A 397 4.83 13.31 -13.93
CA PHE A 397 3.96 14.47 -14.03
C PHE A 397 4.23 15.24 -15.33
N ARG A 398 3.34 16.17 -15.68
CA ARG A 398 3.56 17.21 -16.69
C ARG A 398 3.31 18.58 -16.06
N PHE A 399 4.18 19.57 -16.25
CA PHE A 399 3.88 20.93 -15.79
C PHE A 399 2.65 21.47 -16.50
N ALA A 400 1.87 22.33 -15.83
CA ALA A 400 0.72 22.98 -16.43
C ALA A 400 1.08 23.89 -17.63
N MET A 401 2.35 24.29 -17.75
CA MET A 401 2.88 25.10 -18.86
C MET A 401 3.36 24.28 -20.08
N SER A 402 3.39 22.94 -20.00
CA SER A 402 3.96 22.12 -21.08
C SER A 402 2.89 21.71 -22.10
N ASP A 403 3.21 21.91 -23.37
CA ASP A 403 2.47 21.43 -24.55
C ASP A 403 2.80 19.96 -24.90
N ASP A 404 3.63 19.28 -24.12
CA ASP A 404 4.04 17.89 -24.37
C ASP A 404 2.84 16.92 -24.32
N SER A 405 2.87 15.92 -25.22
CA SER A 405 1.90 14.83 -25.20
C SER A 405 1.99 14.01 -23.89
N PRO A 406 0.87 13.48 -23.37
CA PRO A 406 0.85 12.65 -22.17
C PRO A 406 1.85 11.47 -22.17
N GLY A 407 2.34 11.13 -21.00
CA GLY A 407 3.35 10.09 -20.74
C GLY A 407 4.80 10.56 -20.86
N LYS A 408 5.04 11.78 -21.33
CA LYS A 408 6.37 12.35 -21.63
C LYS A 408 6.79 13.54 -20.76
N GLY A 409 5.94 14.00 -19.83
CA GLY A 409 6.18 15.26 -19.09
C GLY A 409 7.37 15.26 -18.11
N SER A 410 7.78 14.10 -17.57
CA SER A 410 8.87 14.04 -16.58
C SER A 410 9.59 12.69 -16.53
N ALA A 411 10.67 12.64 -15.75
CA ALA A 411 11.20 11.38 -15.22
C ALA A 411 10.33 10.88 -14.04
N TRP A 412 10.71 9.75 -13.45
CA TRP A 412 10.10 9.30 -12.19
C TRP A 412 10.54 10.20 -11.04
N VAL A 413 9.57 10.78 -10.32
CA VAL A 413 9.74 11.78 -9.27
C VAL A 413 9.02 11.33 -7.99
N ARG A 414 9.64 11.60 -6.83
CA ARG A 414 9.08 11.27 -5.52
C ARG A 414 7.89 12.17 -5.18
N LYS A 415 6.94 11.61 -4.45
CA LYS A 415 5.90 12.35 -3.71
C LYS A 415 6.35 12.52 -2.25
N MET A 416 5.90 13.59 -1.61
CA MET A 416 5.99 13.77 -0.17
C MET A 416 4.84 12.99 0.48
N GLU A 417 5.15 12.11 1.43
CA GLU A 417 4.16 11.45 2.27
C GLU A 417 4.02 12.17 3.61
N SER A 418 2.83 12.15 4.22
CA SER A 418 2.62 12.72 5.54
C SER A 418 3.29 11.91 6.66
N TYR A 419 3.48 10.60 6.45
CA TYR A 419 4.13 9.70 7.40
C TYR A 419 4.72 8.50 6.64
N ILE A 420 6.00 8.18 6.86
CA ILE A 420 6.69 7.05 6.22
C ILE A 420 7.92 6.59 7.02
N GLY A 421 8.18 5.28 7.02
CA GLY A 421 9.36 4.62 7.55
C GLY A 421 9.59 3.25 6.90
N ASP A 422 10.51 2.44 7.44
CA ASP A 422 11.06 1.25 6.76
C ASP A 422 10.03 0.22 6.25
N GLN A 423 8.89 0.06 6.95
CA GLN A 423 7.82 -0.89 6.61
C GLN A 423 6.41 -0.34 6.88
N TYR A 424 6.25 0.98 6.98
CA TYR A 424 4.97 1.63 7.28
C TYR A 424 4.88 2.98 6.58
N ALA A 425 3.68 3.36 6.16
CA ALA A 425 3.40 4.66 5.57
C ALA A 425 1.92 5.05 5.71
N PHE A 426 1.65 6.35 5.63
CA PHE A 426 0.35 6.91 5.30
C PHE A 426 0.44 7.49 3.88
N ASP A 427 0.18 6.64 2.89
CA ASP A 427 0.22 6.97 1.46
C ASP A 427 -1.21 6.98 0.90
N MET A 428 -1.54 8.06 0.19
CA MET A 428 -2.70 8.16 -0.69
C MET A 428 -2.20 8.23 -2.14
N PRO A 429 -2.32 7.14 -2.93
CA PRO A 429 -1.84 7.14 -4.29
C PRO A 429 -2.63 8.07 -5.21
N LEU A 430 -1.90 8.88 -5.97
CA LEU A 430 -2.49 9.85 -6.90
C LEU A 430 -2.75 9.23 -8.28
N ARG A 431 -3.75 9.76 -8.98
CA ARG A 431 -4.24 9.29 -10.29
C ARG A 431 -3.89 10.27 -11.40
N LYS A 432 -3.90 9.79 -12.64
CA LYS A 432 -3.69 10.64 -13.82
C LYS A 432 -4.70 11.79 -13.87
N GLY A 433 -4.18 13.01 -14.02
CA GLY A 433 -4.98 14.22 -14.06
C GLY A 433 -5.22 14.89 -12.71
N ASP A 434 -4.83 14.26 -11.59
CA ASP A 434 -4.75 14.95 -10.30
C ASP A 434 -3.78 16.14 -10.40
N GLU A 435 -4.22 17.33 -9.98
CA GLU A 435 -3.35 18.50 -9.92
C GLU A 435 -2.48 18.45 -8.67
N VAL A 436 -1.20 18.67 -8.86
CA VAL A 436 -0.17 18.59 -7.83
C VAL A 436 0.77 19.77 -7.88
N VAL A 437 1.37 20.06 -6.74
CA VAL A 437 2.35 21.13 -6.58
C VAL A 437 3.76 20.56 -6.57
N ILE A 438 4.60 21.03 -7.49
CA ILE A 438 6.01 20.64 -7.61
C ILE A 438 6.89 21.64 -6.88
N GLY A 439 7.67 21.15 -5.92
CA GLY A 439 8.80 21.86 -5.33
C GLY A 439 10.13 21.36 -5.89
N PHE A 440 11.22 22.07 -5.59
CA PHE A 440 12.56 21.77 -6.12
C PHE A 440 13.58 21.73 -4.98
N GLN A 441 14.33 20.64 -4.88
CA GLN A 441 15.26 20.44 -3.77
C GLN A 441 16.44 21.42 -3.90
N PHE A 442 16.70 22.20 -2.84
CA PHE A 442 17.63 23.35 -2.87
C PHE A 442 17.28 24.40 -3.94
N GLY A 443 16.02 24.45 -4.40
CA GLY A 443 15.61 25.25 -5.56
C GLY A 443 16.21 24.80 -6.89
N ASN A 444 16.84 23.62 -6.97
CA ASN A 444 17.48 23.13 -8.20
C ASN A 444 16.43 22.63 -9.21
N PRO A 445 16.34 23.22 -10.43
CA PRO A 445 15.39 22.81 -11.47
C PRO A 445 15.45 21.32 -11.82
N ASP A 446 16.61 20.69 -11.70
CA ASP A 446 16.83 19.29 -12.06
C ASP A 446 16.39 18.30 -10.95
N LEU A 447 15.96 18.80 -9.79
CA LEU A 447 15.55 18.01 -8.61
C LEU A 447 14.10 18.28 -8.17
N PRO A 448 13.09 18.04 -9.03
CA PRO A 448 11.69 18.17 -8.65
C PRO A 448 11.28 17.15 -7.58
N ILE A 449 10.28 17.52 -6.78
CA ILE A 449 9.55 16.67 -5.83
C ILE A 449 8.07 17.09 -5.81
N ILE A 450 7.16 16.13 -5.82
CA ILE A 450 5.73 16.41 -5.68
C ILE A 450 5.45 16.64 -4.19
N LEU A 451 4.92 17.80 -3.82
CA LEU A 451 4.64 18.17 -2.43
C LEU A 451 3.26 17.74 -1.95
N GLY A 452 2.29 17.60 -2.86
CA GLY A 452 0.93 17.20 -2.55
C GLY A 452 -0.03 17.53 -3.69
N ALA A 453 -1.26 17.03 -3.58
CA ALA A 453 -2.37 17.38 -4.46
C ALA A 453 -3.07 18.66 -4.01
N VAL A 454 -3.69 19.39 -4.94
CA VAL A 454 -4.43 20.63 -4.68
C VAL A 454 -5.79 20.62 -5.38
N SER A 455 -6.76 21.33 -4.81
CA SER A 455 -8.08 21.48 -5.41
C SER A 455 -8.07 22.54 -6.53
N ASN A 456 -8.87 22.29 -7.57
CA ASN A 456 -9.03 23.19 -8.70
C ASN A 456 -10.50 23.24 -9.16
N SER A 457 -10.77 23.79 -10.35
CA SER A 457 -12.13 23.96 -10.87
C SER A 457 -12.87 22.65 -11.17
N THR A 458 -12.15 21.58 -11.51
CA THR A 458 -12.68 20.22 -11.81
C THR A 458 -12.59 19.29 -10.61
N HIS A 459 -11.48 19.31 -9.88
CA HIS A 459 -11.21 18.55 -8.65
C HIS A 459 -11.40 19.44 -7.43
N ARG A 460 -12.65 19.65 -7.02
CA ARG A 460 -13.00 20.55 -5.92
C ARG A 460 -12.77 19.88 -4.57
N ASN A 461 -12.45 20.68 -3.55
CA ASN A 461 -12.48 20.18 -2.17
C ASN A 461 -13.93 19.84 -1.78
N ILE A 462 -14.13 18.64 -1.23
CA ILE A 462 -15.43 18.15 -0.76
C ILE A 462 -15.82 18.87 0.55
N ILE A 463 -14.83 19.20 1.39
CA ILE A 463 -15.04 19.99 2.60
C ILE A 463 -15.11 21.46 2.19
N THR A 464 -16.27 22.08 2.42
CA THR A 464 -16.60 23.47 2.04
C THR A 464 -17.18 24.24 3.22
N SER A 465 -17.55 25.51 3.03
CA SER A 465 -18.25 26.31 4.06
C SER A 465 -19.49 25.63 4.64
N ASN A 466 -20.19 24.82 3.83
CA ASN A 466 -21.39 24.10 4.24
C ASN A 466 -21.09 22.87 5.13
N SER A 467 -19.82 22.46 5.21
CA SER A 467 -19.37 21.26 5.90
C SER A 467 -18.05 21.49 6.67
N GLN A 468 -17.76 22.74 7.04
CA GLN A 468 -16.46 23.13 7.62
C GLN A 468 -16.18 22.54 9.01
N ASN A 469 -17.21 22.04 9.68
CA ASN A 469 -17.12 21.35 10.98
C ASN A 469 -16.87 19.84 10.84
N TYR A 470 -16.69 19.32 9.62
CA TYR A 470 -16.34 17.93 9.36
C TYR A 470 -14.90 17.85 8.87
N MET A 471 -14.14 16.88 9.38
CA MET A 471 -12.86 16.47 8.81
C MET A 471 -12.93 15.00 8.38
N GLY A 472 -12.19 14.61 7.34
CA GLY A 472 -12.29 13.24 6.86
C GLY A 472 -11.57 12.95 5.55
N LEU A 473 -11.72 11.70 5.12
CA LEU A 473 -11.24 11.15 3.87
C LEU A 473 -12.43 10.65 3.05
N TYR A 474 -12.44 11.01 1.78
CA TYR A 474 -13.40 10.54 0.78
C TYR A 474 -12.61 9.93 -0.37
N THR A 475 -12.86 8.66 -0.66
CA THR A 475 -12.24 7.97 -1.80
C THR A 475 -13.10 8.10 -3.06
N LYS A 476 -12.47 7.95 -4.23
CA LYS A 476 -13.15 7.93 -5.54
C LYS A 476 -14.29 6.90 -5.62
N GLU A 477 -14.16 5.78 -4.90
CA GLU A 477 -15.16 4.70 -4.85
C GLU A 477 -16.19 4.88 -3.72
N ASN A 478 -16.39 6.10 -3.23
CA ASN A 478 -17.36 6.47 -2.18
C ASN A 478 -17.19 5.74 -0.83
N ASN A 479 -15.98 5.26 -0.50
CA ASN A 479 -15.62 4.92 0.88
C ASN A 479 -15.24 6.19 1.62
N VAL A 480 -15.72 6.30 2.86
CA VAL A 480 -15.77 7.55 3.63
C VAL A 480 -15.32 7.29 5.08
N PHE A 481 -14.46 8.15 5.58
CA PHE A 481 -14.13 8.29 7.00
C PHE A 481 -14.33 9.74 7.41
N ILE A 482 -15.18 10.03 8.39
CA ILE A 482 -15.52 11.40 8.82
C ILE A 482 -15.52 11.49 10.34
N ILE A 483 -15.04 12.62 10.86
CA ILE A 483 -15.22 13.08 12.23
C ILE A 483 -16.05 14.37 12.18
N ASN A 484 -17.09 14.46 13.01
CA ASN A 484 -17.88 15.68 13.20
C ASN A 484 -17.42 16.43 14.46
N GLU A 485 -16.83 17.61 14.24
CA GLU A 485 -16.34 18.53 15.27
C GLU A 485 -17.38 19.62 15.64
N GLN A 486 -18.60 19.58 15.09
CA GLN A 486 -19.64 20.54 15.40
C GLN A 486 -20.06 20.46 16.89
N ASP A 487 -20.13 21.62 17.56
CA ASP A 487 -20.68 21.69 18.91
C ASP A 487 -22.19 21.36 18.94
N GLY A 488 -22.56 20.38 19.76
CA GLY A 488 -23.92 19.87 19.88
C GLY A 488 -23.97 18.36 20.07
N LYS A 489 -25.14 17.77 19.78
CA LYS A 489 -25.45 16.34 19.96
C LYS A 489 -25.05 15.45 18.77
N THR A 490 -24.37 15.99 17.76
CA THR A 490 -24.01 15.33 16.51
C THR A 490 -22.54 14.90 16.44
N LYS A 491 -21.78 15.09 17.51
CA LYS A 491 -20.36 14.69 17.59
C LYS A 491 -20.23 13.18 17.43
N GLY A 492 -19.37 12.77 16.50
CA GLY A 492 -19.18 11.37 16.21
C GLY A 492 -18.21 11.09 15.09
N ILE A 493 -17.86 9.81 14.96
CA ILE A 493 -16.94 9.29 13.94
C ILE A 493 -17.70 8.28 13.08
N GLN A 494 -17.71 8.47 11.77
CA GLN A 494 -18.34 7.55 10.82
C GLN A 494 -17.31 6.91 9.89
N PHE A 495 -17.43 5.60 9.72
CA PHE A 495 -16.88 4.84 8.61
C PHE A 495 -18.04 4.34 7.75
N SER A 496 -18.05 4.62 6.45
CA SER A 496 -19.10 4.12 5.57
C SER A 496 -18.60 3.72 4.19
N THR A 497 -19.19 2.65 3.66
CA THR A 497 -18.98 2.14 2.30
C THR A 497 -20.28 2.33 1.53
N THR A 498 -20.43 3.50 0.89
CA THR A 498 -21.72 3.96 0.34
C THR A 498 -22.28 2.99 -0.70
N ASN A 499 -21.43 2.37 -1.51
CA ASN A 499 -21.85 1.41 -2.54
C ASN A 499 -22.40 0.08 -1.96
N ASN A 500 -22.11 -0.23 -0.69
CA ASN A 500 -22.54 -1.45 0.01
C ASN A 500 -23.49 -1.16 1.19
N ASN A 501 -23.99 0.08 1.30
CA ASN A 501 -24.88 0.57 2.37
C ASN A 501 -24.46 0.17 3.80
N THR A 502 -23.16 0.04 4.05
CA THR A 502 -22.64 -0.39 5.35
C THR A 502 -21.95 0.77 6.05
N THR A 503 -22.45 1.10 7.24
CA THR A 503 -22.06 2.28 8.03
C THR A 503 -21.84 1.88 9.48
N MET A 504 -20.72 2.33 10.04
CA MET A 504 -20.32 2.18 11.43
C MET A 504 -20.11 3.57 12.01
N VAL A 505 -20.82 3.90 13.09
CA VAL A 505 -20.79 5.23 13.73
C VAL A 505 -20.49 5.11 15.22
N LEU A 506 -19.66 6.01 15.73
CA LEU A 506 -19.34 6.17 17.16
C LEU A 506 -19.88 7.51 17.65
N GLY A 507 -20.51 7.52 18.82
CA GLY A 507 -21.12 8.70 19.46
C GLY A 507 -22.57 9.01 19.06
N THR A 508 -23.07 8.48 17.94
CA THR A 508 -24.40 8.84 17.38
C THR A 508 -24.89 7.76 16.41
N ASP A 509 -26.18 7.78 16.05
CA ASP A 509 -26.75 7.02 14.94
C ASP A 509 -26.33 7.54 13.54
N ASN A 510 -26.01 8.83 13.39
CA ASN A 510 -25.58 9.43 12.12
C ASN A 510 -24.81 10.75 12.33
N VAL A 511 -23.58 10.87 11.81
CA VAL A 511 -22.77 12.09 12.04
C VAL A 511 -23.28 13.34 11.34
N PHE A 512 -24.07 13.20 10.27
CA PHE A 512 -24.60 14.34 9.51
C PHE A 512 -25.96 14.82 10.01
N ASN A 513 -26.81 13.91 10.46
CA ASN A 513 -28.20 14.20 10.86
C ASN A 513 -28.66 13.26 11.99
N SER A 514 -27.90 13.24 13.09
CA SER A 514 -28.22 12.48 14.30
C SER A 514 -29.62 12.78 14.80
N GLN A 515 -30.39 11.73 15.11
CA GLN A 515 -31.58 11.85 15.94
C GLN A 515 -31.40 11.16 17.30
N LEU A 516 -30.36 10.32 17.44
CA LEU A 516 -30.13 9.49 18.61
C LEU A 516 -28.66 9.56 19.05
N ASP A 517 -28.45 9.87 20.33
CA ASP A 517 -27.18 9.58 21.01
C ASP A 517 -27.13 8.07 21.25
N ALA A 518 -26.43 7.36 20.37
CA ALA A 518 -26.41 5.90 20.33
C ALA A 518 -25.19 5.30 21.04
N GLY A 519 -24.15 6.10 21.33
CA GLY A 519 -22.82 5.62 21.75
C GLY A 519 -22.06 4.84 20.66
N TYR A 520 -22.69 3.85 20.04
CA TYR A 520 -22.23 3.11 18.88
C TYR A 520 -23.41 2.63 18.02
N CYS A 521 -23.31 2.75 16.70
CA CYS A 521 -24.28 2.23 15.76
C CYS A 521 -23.58 1.45 14.62
N LEU A 522 -24.06 0.25 14.33
CA LEU A 522 -23.67 -0.52 13.15
C LEU A 522 -24.91 -0.81 12.31
N ARG A 523 -24.88 -0.41 11.04
CA ARG A 523 -25.94 -0.66 10.07
C ARG A 523 -25.36 -1.23 8.79
N THR A 524 -26.02 -2.25 8.26
CA THR A 524 -25.81 -2.78 6.91
C THR A 524 -27.14 -3.28 6.35
N ASP A 525 -27.31 -3.20 5.04
CA ASP A 525 -28.47 -3.79 4.35
C ASP A 525 -28.24 -5.28 3.99
N ASN A 526 -27.07 -5.84 4.36
CA ASN A 526 -26.67 -7.23 4.09
C ASN A 526 -26.43 -8.02 5.40
N ASN A 527 -25.78 -9.17 5.31
CA ASN A 527 -25.49 -10.03 6.46
C ASN A 527 -24.37 -9.47 7.37
N ILE A 528 -24.56 -9.56 8.68
CA ILE A 528 -23.48 -9.46 9.68
C ILE A 528 -23.02 -10.88 10.03
N TYR A 529 -21.73 -11.15 9.93
CA TYR A 529 -21.12 -12.40 10.38
C TYR A 529 -20.10 -12.12 11.49
N GLN A 530 -20.31 -12.73 12.66
CA GLN A 530 -19.43 -12.59 13.82
C GLN A 530 -18.92 -13.98 14.25
N SER A 531 -17.61 -14.14 14.32
CA SER A 531 -16.95 -15.38 14.77
C SER A 531 -15.93 -15.04 15.84
N ILE A 532 -16.00 -15.73 16.98
CA ILE A 532 -15.24 -15.42 18.19
C ILE A 532 -14.45 -16.65 18.60
N GLY A 533 -13.15 -16.65 18.30
CA GLY A 533 -12.27 -17.82 18.50
C GLY A 533 -11.94 -18.16 19.95
N LYS A 534 -12.49 -17.43 20.94
CA LYS A 534 -12.35 -17.70 22.38
C LYS A 534 -13.67 -17.39 23.10
N ASN A 535 -13.74 -16.27 23.82
CA ASN A 535 -14.85 -15.92 24.69
C ASN A 535 -15.57 -14.67 24.18
N SER A 536 -16.89 -14.66 24.26
CA SER A 536 -17.72 -13.46 24.18
C SER A 536 -18.35 -13.22 25.55
N VAL A 537 -18.37 -11.97 26.01
CA VAL A 537 -19.06 -11.54 27.24
C VAL A 537 -19.84 -10.28 26.90
N THR A 538 -21.09 -10.20 27.35
CA THR A 538 -22.01 -9.11 27.05
C THR A 538 -22.76 -8.74 28.32
N ASP A 539 -22.28 -7.71 29.02
CA ASP A 539 -22.89 -7.20 30.25
C ASP A 539 -23.83 -6.03 29.92
N ILE A 540 -25.12 -6.18 30.20
CA ILE A 540 -26.14 -5.19 29.90
C ILE A 540 -26.88 -4.82 31.19
N ALA A 541 -26.61 -3.62 31.70
CA ALA A 541 -27.06 -3.20 33.04
C ALA A 541 -28.57 -2.89 33.16
N ASN A 542 -29.28 -2.70 32.05
CA ASN A 542 -30.69 -2.31 32.04
C ASN A 542 -31.56 -3.24 31.19
N HIS A 543 -31.49 -3.14 29.86
CA HIS A 543 -32.38 -3.88 28.97
C HIS A 543 -31.66 -4.45 27.76
N HIS A 544 -31.82 -5.76 27.54
CA HIS A 544 -31.39 -6.46 26.33
C HIS A 544 -32.62 -6.90 25.55
N ALA A 545 -32.79 -6.38 24.33
CA ALA A 545 -33.85 -6.76 23.41
C ALA A 545 -33.25 -7.44 22.19
N VAL A 546 -33.79 -8.59 21.81
CA VAL A 546 -33.48 -9.28 20.56
C VAL A 546 -34.79 -9.53 19.81
N SER A 547 -34.88 -9.04 18.58
CA SER A 547 -36.01 -9.28 17.69
C SER A 547 -35.50 -9.98 16.44
N VAL A 548 -36.08 -11.14 16.12
CA VAL A 548 -35.70 -11.97 14.97
C VAL A 548 -36.95 -12.21 14.14
N GLY A 549 -36.92 -11.76 12.88
CA GLY A 549 -38.05 -11.91 11.95
C GLY A 549 -38.15 -13.28 11.28
N GLY A 550 -37.09 -14.09 11.40
CA GLY A 550 -37.02 -15.49 10.94
C GLY A 550 -36.53 -16.40 12.06
N ASP A 551 -35.63 -17.34 11.74
CA ASP A 551 -35.19 -18.36 12.69
C ASP A 551 -34.14 -17.84 13.70
N HIS A 552 -34.34 -18.15 14.98
CA HIS A 552 -33.33 -18.00 16.03
C HIS A 552 -32.80 -19.38 16.43
N MET A 553 -31.58 -19.71 15.99
CA MET A 553 -30.91 -20.97 16.30
C MET A 553 -29.78 -20.77 17.31
N MET A 554 -29.85 -21.47 18.44
CA MET A 554 -28.79 -21.48 19.46
C MET A 554 -28.32 -22.92 19.66
N SER A 555 -27.03 -23.18 19.38
CA SER A 555 -26.38 -24.48 19.59
C SER A 555 -25.24 -24.31 20.59
N VAL A 556 -25.28 -25.09 21.67
CA VAL A 556 -24.27 -25.05 22.74
C VAL A 556 -23.76 -26.47 22.99
N SER A 557 -22.51 -26.73 22.61
CA SER A 557 -21.86 -28.03 22.80
C SER A 557 -21.42 -28.29 24.25
N GLY A 558 -21.36 -27.24 25.07
CA GLY A 558 -21.07 -27.30 26.50
C GLY A 558 -22.33 -27.04 27.33
N THR A 559 -22.20 -26.28 28.41
CA THR A 559 -23.33 -25.91 29.28
C THR A 559 -23.95 -24.59 28.84
N SER A 560 -25.27 -24.57 28.65
CA SER A 560 -26.08 -23.34 28.67
C SER A 560 -26.71 -23.17 30.06
N SER A 561 -26.66 -21.98 30.64
CA SER A 561 -27.20 -21.70 31.97
C SER A 561 -27.87 -20.32 32.00
N ASN A 562 -29.18 -20.29 32.25
CA ASN A 562 -29.99 -19.08 32.33
C ASN A 562 -30.48 -18.91 33.77
N THR A 563 -29.87 -18.01 34.53
CA THR A 563 -30.31 -17.67 35.89
C THR A 563 -31.19 -16.42 35.85
N ILE A 564 -32.49 -16.59 36.09
CA ILE A 564 -33.47 -15.52 36.06
C ILE A 564 -33.89 -15.22 37.51
N TYR A 565 -33.52 -14.05 38.03
CA TYR A 565 -33.89 -13.61 39.38
C TYR A 565 -35.32 -13.03 39.46
N GLY A 566 -35.88 -12.61 38.31
CA GLY A 566 -37.23 -12.09 38.19
C GLY A 566 -38.22 -13.14 37.69
N ALA A 567 -39.27 -12.69 36.99
CA ALA A 567 -40.16 -13.58 36.27
C ALA A 567 -39.56 -13.97 34.90
N ASP A 568 -39.65 -15.25 34.55
CA ASP A 568 -39.51 -15.72 33.18
C ASP A 568 -40.89 -15.75 32.51
N TYR A 569 -40.97 -15.34 31.24
CA TYR A 569 -42.20 -15.35 30.47
C TYR A 569 -41.93 -15.81 29.05
N TYR A 570 -42.47 -16.97 28.70
CA TYR A 570 -42.34 -17.59 27.40
C TYR A 570 -43.72 -17.95 26.85
N SER A 571 -44.04 -17.42 25.66
CA SER A 571 -45.25 -17.77 24.91
C SER A 571 -44.88 -18.41 23.58
N CYS A 572 -45.38 -19.62 23.34
CA CYS A 572 -45.30 -20.29 22.05
C CYS A 572 -46.71 -20.41 21.48
N TYR A 573 -46.95 -19.77 20.34
CA TYR A 573 -48.23 -19.86 19.62
C TYR A 573 -48.28 -21.08 18.68
N GLY A 574 -47.15 -21.72 18.43
CA GLY A 574 -47.02 -22.93 17.61
C GLY A 574 -46.74 -24.19 18.44
N ALA A 575 -46.15 -25.19 17.82
CA ALA A 575 -45.72 -26.40 18.51
C ALA A 575 -44.41 -26.19 19.29
N ARG A 576 -44.37 -26.66 20.53
CA ARG A 576 -43.15 -26.77 21.34
C ARG A 576 -42.75 -28.24 21.46
N SER A 577 -41.53 -28.58 21.08
CA SER A 577 -40.91 -29.89 21.33
C SER A 577 -39.74 -29.73 22.29
N VAL A 578 -39.60 -30.66 23.24
CA VAL A 578 -38.46 -30.75 24.17
C VAL A 578 -38.06 -32.22 24.22
N SER A 579 -36.78 -32.50 23.95
CA SER A 579 -36.22 -33.85 23.99
C SER A 579 -35.01 -33.84 24.92
N VAL A 580 -35.07 -34.62 25.99
CA VAL A 580 -33.98 -34.76 26.96
C VAL A 580 -33.48 -36.21 26.90
N LEU A 581 -32.24 -36.39 26.47
CA LEU A 581 -31.60 -37.71 26.35
C LEU A 581 -30.93 -38.18 27.66
N GLY A 582 -30.77 -37.25 28.62
CA GLY A 582 -30.24 -37.51 29.96
C GLY A 582 -31.32 -37.36 31.03
N LEU A 583 -30.94 -36.83 32.19
CA LEU A 583 -31.88 -36.49 33.26
C LEU A 583 -32.52 -35.12 32.99
N ASP A 584 -33.85 -35.08 32.91
CA ASP A 584 -34.61 -33.84 33.10
C ASP A 584 -34.94 -33.71 34.60
N PHE A 585 -34.36 -32.72 35.28
CA PHE A 585 -34.61 -32.46 36.70
C PHE A 585 -35.29 -31.11 36.88
N VAL A 586 -36.58 -31.15 37.22
CA VAL A 586 -37.41 -29.97 37.39
C VAL A 586 -37.88 -29.88 38.84
N SER A 587 -37.21 -29.05 39.64
CA SER A 587 -37.64 -28.72 41.00
C SER A 587 -38.57 -27.50 40.98
N ARG A 588 -39.75 -27.64 41.60
CA ARG A 588 -40.77 -26.58 41.68
C ARG A 588 -41.24 -26.44 43.13
N THR A 589 -40.92 -25.31 43.76
CA THR A 589 -41.31 -25.00 45.15
C THR A 589 -42.65 -24.25 45.22
N GLY A 590 -43.15 -23.74 44.09
CA GLY A 590 -44.41 -23.00 43.98
C GLY A 590 -45.55 -23.81 43.35
N ALA A 591 -46.72 -23.18 43.24
CA ALA A 591 -47.88 -23.76 42.57
C ALA A 591 -47.68 -23.88 41.05
N ILE A 592 -48.30 -24.89 40.45
CA ILE A 592 -48.41 -25.09 39.00
C ILE A 592 -49.88 -24.88 38.62
N ILE A 593 -50.13 -24.13 37.55
CA ILE A 593 -51.47 -23.96 36.97
C ILE A 593 -51.39 -24.37 35.49
N ASP A 594 -51.71 -25.63 35.22
CA ASP A 594 -51.81 -26.16 33.86
C ASP A 594 -53.28 -26.10 33.42
N SER A 595 -53.59 -25.21 32.47
CA SER A 595 -54.91 -25.12 31.83
C SER A 595 -54.85 -25.78 30.46
N THR A 596 -55.61 -26.84 30.26
CA THR A 596 -55.62 -27.63 29.02
C THR A 596 -57.03 -27.83 28.48
N SER A 597 -57.16 -27.96 27.17
CA SER A 597 -58.42 -28.22 26.47
C SER A 597 -58.20 -29.26 25.38
N GLY A 598 -58.89 -30.40 25.47
CA GLY A 598 -58.67 -31.55 24.57
C GLY A 598 -57.55 -32.48 25.04
N PHE A 599 -57.50 -33.68 24.45
CA PHE A 599 -56.78 -34.83 25.02
C PHE A 599 -55.29 -34.90 24.64
N GLN A 600 -54.47 -35.29 25.63
CA GLN A 600 -53.08 -35.75 25.52
C GLN A 600 -52.87 -36.92 26.48
N VAL A 601 -52.13 -37.97 26.06
CA VAL A 601 -51.31 -38.85 26.94
C VAL A 601 -50.17 -39.44 26.11
N LYS A 602 -48.97 -39.60 26.71
CA LYS A 602 -47.99 -40.61 26.31
C LYS A 602 -47.25 -41.12 27.56
N LEU A 603 -47.00 -42.43 27.64
CA LEU A 603 -46.40 -43.11 28.80
C LEU A 603 -45.20 -43.97 28.38
N GLY A 604 -44.22 -44.12 29.27
CA GLY A 604 -42.88 -44.63 28.96
C GLY A 604 -42.56 -46.06 29.43
N GLY A 605 -43.56 -46.94 29.60
CA GLY A 605 -43.37 -48.28 30.18
C GLY A 605 -43.98 -49.45 29.39
N GLY A 606 -44.48 -49.22 28.17
CA GLY A 606 -45.34 -50.17 27.45
C GLY A 606 -46.82 -50.05 27.85
N TRP A 607 -47.70 -50.82 27.20
CA TRP A 607 -49.13 -50.87 27.51
C TRP A 607 -49.58 -52.31 27.79
N ARG A 608 -50.37 -52.49 28.85
CA ARG A 608 -50.98 -53.75 29.30
C ARG A 608 -52.43 -53.47 29.68
N TYR A 609 -53.34 -54.32 29.20
CA TYR A 609 -54.80 -54.23 29.38
C TYR A 609 -55.36 -55.63 29.08
N GLU A 610 -55.94 -56.42 29.97
CA GLU A 610 -56.26 -56.26 31.40
C GLU A 610 -57.25 -55.16 31.83
N GLN A 611 -58.22 -55.63 32.61
CA GLN A 611 -59.28 -54.90 33.31
C GLN A 611 -59.84 -55.90 34.35
N ASP A 612 -60.10 -55.49 35.59
CA ASP A 612 -60.59 -56.41 36.66
C ASP A 612 -62.07 -56.83 36.51
N THR A 613 -62.73 -56.45 35.40
CA THR A 613 -64.09 -56.88 34.99
C THR A 613 -64.21 -56.76 33.46
N SER A 614 -65.26 -57.35 32.86
CA SER A 614 -65.37 -57.61 31.41
C SER A 614 -65.20 -56.40 30.48
N THR A 615 -64.41 -56.60 29.42
CA THR A 615 -64.27 -55.68 28.27
C THR A 615 -65.40 -55.88 27.25
N SER A 616 -65.99 -54.79 26.74
CA SER A 616 -66.92 -54.85 25.60
C SER A 616 -66.57 -53.83 24.52
N LEU A 617 -66.31 -54.27 23.29
CA LEU A 617 -66.30 -53.37 22.13
C LEU A 617 -67.74 -53.25 21.61
N LYS A 618 -68.22 -52.01 21.42
CA LYS A 618 -69.56 -51.74 20.90
C LYS A 618 -69.57 -50.49 20.03
N THR A 619 -70.30 -50.57 18.90
CA THR A 619 -70.50 -49.48 17.91
C THR A 619 -69.26 -48.97 17.18
N ALA A 620 -68.38 -49.88 16.77
CA ALA A 620 -67.78 -49.82 15.43
C ALA A 620 -68.53 -50.82 14.52
N PRO A 621 -68.61 -50.62 13.19
CA PRO A 621 -69.21 -51.59 12.28
C PRO A 621 -68.47 -52.95 12.31
N ASP A 622 -67.14 -52.90 12.43
CA ASP A 622 -66.26 -54.05 12.53
C ASP A 622 -65.42 -54.00 13.81
N ILE A 623 -65.15 -55.16 14.39
CA ILE A 623 -64.22 -55.38 15.50
C ILE A 623 -63.30 -56.52 15.06
N MET A 624 -62.03 -56.22 14.84
CA MET A 624 -61.05 -57.19 14.32
C MET A 624 -60.04 -57.53 15.42
N GLN A 625 -60.00 -58.81 15.80
CA GLN A 625 -58.94 -59.39 16.62
C GLN A 625 -58.31 -60.51 15.81
N GLU A 626 -57.01 -60.38 15.56
CA GLU A 626 -56.24 -61.28 14.70
C GLU A 626 -54.97 -61.68 15.46
N ALA A 627 -54.65 -62.98 15.43
CA ALA A 627 -53.47 -63.54 16.08
C ALA A 627 -53.01 -64.77 15.28
N GLU A 628 -51.71 -64.86 15.01
CA GLU A 628 -51.14 -65.86 14.09
C GLU A 628 -51.16 -67.31 14.62
N VAL A 629 -51.40 -67.52 15.92
CA VAL A 629 -51.23 -68.84 16.57
C VAL A 629 -52.48 -69.32 17.29
N SER A 630 -53.13 -68.46 18.09
CA SER A 630 -54.38 -68.79 18.77
C SER A 630 -55.08 -67.54 19.28
N ILE A 631 -56.42 -67.57 19.32
CA ILE A 631 -57.22 -66.64 20.11
C ILE A 631 -57.81 -67.46 21.26
N SER A 632 -57.47 -67.11 22.50
CA SER A 632 -57.91 -67.83 23.70
C SER A 632 -58.69 -66.92 24.63
N LEU A 633 -59.92 -67.33 24.94
CA LEU A 633 -60.78 -66.71 25.94
C LEU A 633 -60.87 -67.66 27.13
N THR A 634 -60.13 -67.36 28.20
CA THR A 634 -59.98 -68.26 29.36
C THR A 634 -60.54 -67.60 30.63
N VAL A 635 -61.35 -68.35 31.39
CA VAL A 635 -61.89 -67.96 32.70
C VAL A 635 -61.78 -69.14 33.66
N GLY A 636 -60.77 -69.11 34.53
CA GLY A 636 -60.50 -70.21 35.46
C GLY A 636 -60.15 -71.51 34.72
N ALA A 637 -60.90 -72.58 34.99
CA ALA A 637 -60.76 -73.86 34.31
C ALA A 637 -61.53 -73.96 32.98
N SER A 638 -62.31 -72.93 32.62
CA SER A 638 -63.08 -72.91 31.38
C SER A 638 -62.37 -72.11 30.29
N SER A 639 -62.35 -72.61 29.06
CA SER A 639 -61.80 -71.89 27.92
C SER A 639 -62.58 -72.13 26.63
N ILE A 640 -62.58 -71.10 25.78
CA ILE A 640 -62.84 -71.21 24.35
C ILE A 640 -61.51 -70.89 23.66
N THR A 641 -60.93 -71.87 22.99
CA THR A 641 -59.73 -71.68 22.16
C THR A 641 -60.12 -71.82 20.70
N ILE A 642 -59.79 -70.79 19.92
CA ILE A 642 -59.89 -70.77 18.46
C ILE A 642 -58.47 -71.01 17.91
N THR A 643 -58.33 -72.08 17.14
CA THR A 643 -57.15 -72.42 16.33
C THR A 643 -57.60 -72.72 14.90
N GLU A 644 -56.66 -72.97 13.98
CA GLU A 644 -56.99 -73.35 12.60
C GLU A 644 -57.74 -74.70 12.49
N GLU A 645 -57.63 -75.57 13.50
CA GLU A 645 -58.21 -76.93 13.46
C GLU A 645 -59.67 -76.99 13.95
N GLY A 646 -60.15 -75.99 14.70
CA GLY A 646 -61.54 -75.95 15.17
C GLY A 646 -61.76 -75.13 16.45
N ILE A 647 -62.95 -75.29 17.04
CA ILE A 647 -63.36 -74.65 18.29
C ILE A 647 -63.40 -75.70 19.40
N THR A 648 -62.53 -75.56 20.39
CA THR A 648 -62.54 -76.40 21.60
C THR A 648 -63.16 -75.64 22.77
N ILE A 649 -64.16 -76.24 23.41
CA ILE A 649 -64.79 -75.71 24.63
C ILE A 649 -64.46 -76.66 25.79
N THR A 650 -63.77 -76.16 26.80
CA THR A 650 -63.46 -76.90 28.04
C THR A 650 -64.22 -76.24 29.20
N ALA A 651 -64.93 -77.02 30.04
CA ALA A 651 -65.63 -76.51 31.23
C ALA A 651 -66.02 -77.64 32.21
N PRO A 652 -66.23 -77.37 33.52
CA PRO A 652 -66.71 -78.37 34.50
C PRO A 652 -68.17 -78.79 34.33
N THR A 653 -69.00 -77.89 33.79
CA THR A 653 -70.43 -78.10 33.52
C THR A 653 -70.81 -77.31 32.28
N ILE A 654 -71.70 -77.84 31.44
CA ILE A 654 -72.21 -77.18 30.24
C ILE A 654 -73.74 -77.22 30.30
N ASP A 655 -74.34 -76.20 30.89
CA ASP A 655 -75.79 -76.03 30.92
C ASP A 655 -76.26 -75.36 29.64
N LEU A 656 -76.97 -76.12 28.82
CA LEU A 656 -77.76 -75.59 27.71
C LEU A 656 -79.17 -75.32 28.26
N VAL A 657 -79.62 -74.07 28.19
CA VAL A 657 -80.95 -73.64 28.62
C VAL A 657 -81.59 -72.88 27.47
N SER A 658 -82.84 -73.22 27.15
CA SER A 658 -83.65 -72.52 26.14
C SER A 658 -85.04 -72.28 26.70
N GLU A 659 -85.59 -71.09 26.46
CA GLU A 659 -86.95 -70.74 26.84
C GLU A 659 -88.01 -71.47 25.98
N ALA A 660 -87.60 -72.07 24.86
CA ALA A 660 -88.49 -72.77 23.93
C ALA A 660 -88.09 -74.23 23.71
N ALA A 661 -86.93 -74.47 23.09
CA ALA A 661 -86.39 -75.81 22.84
C ALA A 661 -84.87 -75.76 22.59
N ILE A 662 -84.16 -76.81 22.99
CA ILE A 662 -82.77 -77.05 22.58
C ILE A 662 -82.83 -78.13 21.50
N THR A 663 -82.64 -77.72 20.25
CA THR A 663 -82.63 -78.66 19.12
C THR A 663 -81.20 -79.05 18.80
N LEU A 664 -80.74 -80.19 19.33
CA LEU A 664 -79.51 -80.84 18.89
C LEU A 664 -79.77 -81.51 17.53
N ALA A 665 -79.70 -80.73 16.45
CA ALA A 665 -79.84 -81.20 15.08
C ALA A 665 -78.58 -81.95 14.64
N THR A 666 -78.54 -83.26 14.87
CA THR A 666 -77.45 -84.14 14.45
C THR A 666 -78.00 -85.43 13.84
N ASN A 667 -77.40 -85.84 12.71
CA ASN A 667 -77.68 -87.12 12.05
C ASN A 667 -76.78 -88.26 12.61
N ALA A 668 -76.12 -88.03 13.75
CA ALA A 668 -75.11 -88.89 14.36
C ALA A 668 -75.40 -89.19 15.84
N THR A 669 -74.77 -90.26 16.34
CA THR A 669 -74.98 -90.86 17.66
C THR A 669 -74.57 -89.94 18.81
N ILE A 670 -75.45 -89.79 19.81
CA ILE A 670 -75.11 -89.15 21.09
C ILE A 670 -74.56 -90.21 22.04
N ASN A 671 -73.24 -90.24 22.25
CA ASN A 671 -72.61 -91.16 23.20
C ASN A 671 -72.60 -90.57 24.61
N LEU A 672 -73.54 -91.00 25.46
CA LEU A 672 -73.59 -90.66 26.88
C LEU A 672 -72.86 -91.74 27.70
N ALA A 673 -71.55 -91.56 27.89
CA ALA A 673 -70.75 -92.44 28.75
C ALA A 673 -70.79 -91.94 30.20
N SER A 674 -71.79 -92.39 30.98
CA SER A 674 -71.92 -92.08 32.42
C SER A 674 -72.28 -93.33 33.21
N ALA A 675 -71.75 -93.43 34.44
CA ALA A 675 -72.10 -94.50 35.39
C ALA A 675 -73.54 -94.37 35.92
N ASP A 676 -74.05 -93.13 36.00
CA ASP A 676 -75.42 -92.81 36.40
C ASP A 676 -76.04 -91.81 35.41
N VAL A 677 -77.27 -92.09 34.96
CA VAL A 677 -78.09 -91.16 34.16
C VAL A 677 -79.41 -90.97 34.90
N ASN A 678 -79.45 -90.00 35.81
CA ASN A 678 -80.62 -89.71 36.63
C ASN A 678 -81.54 -88.69 35.93
N ILE A 679 -82.69 -89.16 35.44
CA ILE A 679 -83.75 -88.32 34.87
C ILE A 679 -84.76 -88.04 35.99
N LEU A 680 -84.53 -86.97 36.74
CA LEU A 680 -85.32 -86.64 37.94
C LEU A 680 -86.32 -85.50 37.65
N GLY A 681 -87.51 -85.94 37.24
CA GLY A 681 -88.70 -85.14 37.05
C GLY A 681 -89.87 -86.07 36.76
N ASN A 682 -91.08 -85.53 36.64
CA ASN A 682 -92.17 -86.31 36.06
C ASN A 682 -91.80 -86.66 34.61
N ILE A 683 -91.48 -87.93 34.35
CA ILE A 683 -91.99 -88.60 33.16
C ILE A 683 -93.52 -88.58 33.34
N SER A 684 -94.15 -87.47 32.97
CA SER A 684 -95.60 -87.25 33.13
C SER A 684 -96.35 -88.09 32.10
N GLY A 685 -96.51 -89.37 32.44
CA GLY A 685 -97.06 -90.43 31.62
C GLY A 685 -96.56 -91.79 32.11
N GLY A 686 -96.99 -92.22 33.30
CA GLY A 686 -96.65 -93.54 33.86
C GLY A 686 -97.45 -94.70 33.24
N PRO A 687 -97.45 -95.91 33.83
CA PRO A 687 -96.76 -96.33 35.06
C PRO A 687 -95.81 -97.55 34.88
N MET A 688 -94.86 -97.74 35.80
CA MET A 688 -94.46 -99.03 36.43
C MET A 688 -93.23 -98.82 37.33
N MET A 689 -93.19 -99.53 38.47
CA MET A 689 -92.14 -99.50 39.49
C MET A 689 -91.92 -100.93 39.96
N GLU A 690 -90.66 -101.38 40.14
CA GLU A 690 -90.39 -102.63 40.84
C GLU A 690 -89.06 -102.55 41.63
N LEU A 691 -89.15 -102.79 42.94
CA LEU A 691 -88.03 -102.96 43.87
C LEU A 691 -88.27 -104.29 44.60
N GLY A 692 -87.29 -105.19 44.59
CA GLY A 692 -87.36 -106.50 45.25
C GLY A 692 -86.11 -106.79 46.08
N ALA A 693 -86.29 -107.45 47.24
CA ALA A 693 -85.21 -107.73 48.20
C ALA A 693 -85.35 -109.12 48.86
N THR A 694 -84.22 -109.82 49.01
CA THR A 694 -83.97 -110.97 49.91
C THR A 694 -82.44 -111.02 50.15
N GLY A 695 -81.91 -110.91 51.38
CA GLY A 695 -81.67 -112.01 52.34
C GLY A 695 -80.39 -112.80 52.01
N GLY A 696 -79.44 -113.12 52.91
CA GLY A 696 -79.27 -112.78 54.34
C GLY A 696 -78.24 -113.71 55.02
N GLU A 697 -77.08 -113.17 55.43
CA GLU A 697 -76.09 -113.72 56.42
C GLU A 697 -75.44 -115.12 56.18
N PRO A 698 -74.39 -115.57 56.93
CA PRO A 698 -73.75 -114.98 58.13
C PRO A 698 -72.20 -114.88 58.17
N ALA A 699 -71.72 -114.22 59.24
CA ALA A 699 -70.45 -114.42 59.99
C ALA A 699 -69.07 -114.10 59.34
N GLY A 700 -68.29 -113.25 60.03
CA GLY A 700 -66.87 -112.97 59.77
C GLY A 700 -65.90 -114.02 60.37
N PRO A 701 -64.64 -113.68 60.79
CA PRO A 701 -64.37 -112.51 61.64
C PRO A 701 -62.94 -111.85 61.59
N LEU A 702 -62.75 -110.82 62.43
CA LEU A 702 -61.53 -110.42 63.18
C LEU A 702 -60.28 -109.76 62.49
N LYS A 703 -60.02 -108.51 62.93
CA LYS A 703 -58.72 -107.89 63.35
C LYS A 703 -57.45 -108.01 62.49
N ALA A 704 -56.81 -106.87 62.19
CA ALA A 704 -55.65 -106.31 62.93
C ALA A 704 -55.29 -104.90 62.39
N VAL A 705 -55.00 -103.87 63.22
CA VAL A 705 -53.64 -103.35 63.56
C VAL A 705 -52.80 -102.98 62.32
N ALA A 706 -52.15 -101.81 62.14
CA ALA A 706 -52.04 -100.48 62.77
C ALA A 706 -50.93 -99.73 61.96
N MET A 707 -50.41 -98.59 62.48
CA MET A 707 -49.28 -97.78 61.95
C MET A 707 -49.60 -96.96 60.68
N ALA A 708 -49.14 -95.72 60.49
CA ALA A 708 -48.47 -94.72 61.36
C ALA A 708 -48.69 -93.32 60.68
N GLN A 709 -48.97 -92.22 61.40
CA GLN A 709 -47.99 -91.27 62.00
C GLN A 709 -47.13 -90.57 60.91
N VAL A 710 -46.95 -89.24 60.80
CA VAL A 710 -47.25 -88.04 61.62
C VAL A 710 -47.10 -86.79 60.68
N MET A 711 -47.78 -85.63 60.72
CA MET A 711 -48.13 -84.64 61.78
C MET A 711 -46.95 -83.96 62.48
N ALA A 712 -47.11 -82.68 62.85
CA ALA A 712 -46.14 -81.81 63.55
C ALA A 712 -44.89 -81.34 62.75
N ASP A 713 -44.40 -80.11 62.88
CA ASP A 713 -44.95 -78.95 63.61
C ASP A 713 -44.42 -77.62 63.06
N ALA A 714 -45.18 -76.55 63.25
CA ALA A 714 -44.74 -75.17 63.04
C ALA A 714 -44.88 -74.37 64.35
N ALA A 715 -43.77 -74.00 65.00
CA ALA A 715 -43.80 -73.01 66.09
C ALA A 715 -42.42 -72.42 66.44
N MET A 716 -42.34 -71.08 66.35
CA MET A 716 -41.50 -70.21 67.19
C MET A 716 -39.96 -70.28 66.98
N LYS A 717 -39.20 -69.18 67.13
CA LYS A 717 -39.37 -68.14 68.16
C LYS A 717 -38.83 -66.77 67.72
N ALA A 718 -39.50 -65.71 68.19
CA ALA A 718 -39.24 -64.34 67.83
C ALA A 718 -38.20 -63.62 68.72
N ALA A 719 -37.63 -62.55 68.15
CA ALA A 719 -37.27 -61.26 68.76
C ALA A 719 -36.40 -61.20 70.04
N LYS A 720 -35.15 -60.75 69.84
CA LYS A 720 -34.34 -59.73 70.57
C LYS A 720 -32.90 -59.82 70.00
N SER A 721 -32.15 -58.75 69.69
CA SER A 721 -32.24 -57.34 70.12
C SER A 721 -31.56 -56.35 69.15
N SER A 722 -32.30 -55.30 68.76
CA SER A 722 -31.89 -53.87 68.83
C SER A 722 -30.81 -53.34 67.82
N PRO A 723 -30.36 -52.05 67.86
CA PRO A 723 -30.52 -51.14 66.70
C PRO A 723 -29.20 -50.50 66.18
N LEU A 724 -29.31 -49.43 65.35
CA LEU A 724 -28.25 -48.60 64.71
C LEU A 724 -27.71 -49.20 63.39
N TYR A 725 -27.55 -48.50 62.26
CA TYR A 725 -27.64 -47.07 61.90
C TYR A 725 -26.90 -46.07 62.81
N ALA A 726 -25.60 -46.33 63.03
CA ALA A 726 -24.58 -45.29 63.24
C ALA A 726 -23.15 -45.90 63.24
N ALA A 727 -22.55 -46.11 62.07
CA ALA A 727 -21.10 -46.05 61.78
C ALA A 727 -20.77 -46.75 60.45
N GLY A 728 -19.69 -46.36 59.78
CA GLY A 728 -19.07 -47.21 58.75
C GLY A 728 -19.16 -46.73 57.30
N ILE A 729 -18.99 -45.42 57.08
CA ILE A 729 -18.28 -44.91 55.90
C ILE A 729 -16.92 -45.64 55.77
N ALA A 730 -16.45 -45.80 54.52
CA ALA A 730 -15.19 -46.42 54.08
C ALA A 730 -15.13 -47.96 54.27
N THR A 731 -15.07 -48.77 53.21
CA THR A 731 -14.01 -48.71 52.18
C THR A 731 -14.49 -49.46 50.92
N TRP A 732 -14.81 -48.74 49.83
CA TRP A 732 -15.13 -49.40 48.56
C TRP A 732 -14.37 -48.77 47.39
N SER A 733 -13.09 -49.15 47.30
CA SER A 733 -12.24 -48.94 46.13
C SER A 733 -12.02 -50.27 45.39
N SER A 734 -11.72 -50.16 44.09
CA SER A 734 -11.05 -51.16 43.25
C SER A 734 -11.74 -52.52 42.98
N ALA A 735 -12.56 -52.56 41.91
CA ALA A 735 -12.54 -53.54 40.79
C ALA A 735 -13.78 -53.25 39.91
N LYS A 736 -13.76 -52.91 38.61
CA LYS A 736 -12.75 -52.94 37.54
C LYS A 736 -12.22 -54.32 37.14
N GLN A 737 -13.12 -55.22 36.77
CA GLN A 737 -12.98 -56.12 35.59
C GLN A 737 -14.32 -56.84 35.30
N GLY A 738 -14.61 -57.12 34.02
CA GLY A 738 -15.59 -58.15 33.66
C GLY A 738 -17.07 -57.76 33.50
N PHE A 739 -17.40 -56.77 32.66
CA PHE A 739 -18.72 -56.73 32.01
C PHE A 739 -18.58 -57.15 30.54
N THR A 740 -18.43 -58.46 30.32
CA THR A 740 -18.44 -59.13 29.02
C THR A 740 -19.35 -60.34 29.10
N ALA A 741 -20.65 -60.14 28.84
CA ALA A 741 -21.65 -61.18 28.47
C ALA A 741 -23.04 -60.54 28.19
N ALA A 742 -23.12 -59.61 27.24
CA ALA A 742 -24.40 -59.11 26.69
C ALA A 742 -24.21 -58.48 25.29
N ALA A 743 -23.23 -58.98 24.52
CA ALA A 743 -22.79 -58.36 23.26
C ALA A 743 -23.58 -58.83 22.03
N ASP A 744 -24.29 -59.96 22.13
CA ASP A 744 -24.82 -60.69 20.95
C ASP A 744 -26.32 -60.47 20.69
N ALA A 745 -26.92 -59.39 21.24
CA ALA A 745 -28.32 -59.02 21.00
C ALA A 745 -28.50 -57.60 20.41
N PHE A 746 -27.44 -56.79 20.33
CA PHE A 746 -27.48 -55.45 19.74
C PHE A 746 -27.05 -55.42 18.26
N VAL A 747 -26.54 -56.54 17.72
CA VAL A 747 -25.99 -56.63 16.37
C VAL A 747 -27.10 -56.79 15.31
N ASP A 748 -28.20 -57.48 15.64
CA ASP A 748 -29.27 -57.79 14.66
C ASP A 748 -30.36 -56.71 14.50
N MET A 749 -30.40 -55.68 15.35
CA MET A 749 -31.19 -54.46 15.07
C MET A 749 -30.45 -53.46 14.18
N GLY A 750 -29.12 -53.48 14.18
CA GLY A 750 -28.30 -52.56 13.37
C GLY A 750 -28.27 -52.90 11.88
N SER A 751 -28.53 -54.16 11.52
CA SER A 751 -28.56 -54.66 10.15
C SER A 751 -29.85 -54.28 9.40
N ALA A 752 -31.00 -54.24 10.07
CA ALA A 752 -32.28 -53.82 9.48
C ALA A 752 -32.36 -52.31 9.22
N PHE A 753 -31.85 -51.47 10.13
CA PHE A 753 -31.84 -50.01 9.94
C PHE A 753 -30.88 -49.55 8.82
N LYS A 754 -29.93 -50.40 8.42
CA LYS A 754 -28.95 -50.10 7.38
C LYS A 754 -29.50 -50.31 5.95
N SER A 755 -30.38 -51.29 5.74
CA SER A 755 -30.92 -51.61 4.41
C SER A 755 -31.92 -50.58 3.87
N GLU A 756 -32.61 -49.82 4.74
CA GLU A 756 -33.51 -48.73 4.31
C GLU A 756 -32.79 -47.41 4.02
N ILE A 757 -31.56 -47.22 4.51
CA ILE A 757 -30.81 -45.95 4.37
C ILE A 757 -29.83 -45.96 3.19
N GLU A 758 -29.27 -47.11 2.81
CA GLU A 758 -28.33 -47.21 1.68
C GLU A 758 -28.89 -46.70 0.32
N PRO A 759 -30.18 -46.91 -0.05
CA PRO A 759 -30.75 -46.36 -1.30
C PRO A 759 -30.87 -44.83 -1.34
N LEU A 760 -30.98 -44.18 -0.16
CA LEU A 760 -31.11 -42.72 -0.05
C LEU A 760 -29.74 -42.02 -0.06
N ILE A 761 -28.71 -42.64 0.52
CA ILE A 761 -27.32 -42.15 0.42
C ILE A 761 -26.83 -42.24 -1.03
N GLY A 762 -27.19 -43.30 -1.77
CA GLY A 762 -26.82 -43.47 -3.19
C GLY A 762 -27.27 -42.34 -4.13
N LYS A 763 -28.35 -41.61 -3.81
CA LYS A 763 -28.80 -40.43 -4.57
C LYS A 763 -28.12 -39.11 -4.20
N ALA A 764 -27.43 -39.05 -3.05
CA ALA A 764 -26.60 -37.90 -2.66
C ALA A 764 -25.17 -38.03 -3.23
N SER A 765 -24.64 -39.25 -3.35
CA SER A 765 -23.29 -39.50 -3.84
C SER A 765 -23.08 -39.12 -5.32
N SER A 766 -24.11 -39.16 -6.17
CA SER A 766 -24.00 -38.83 -7.60
C SER A 766 -23.93 -37.32 -7.92
N LEU A 767 -23.94 -36.45 -6.89
CA LEU A 767 -23.78 -35.00 -7.05
C LEU A 767 -22.39 -34.48 -6.62
N VAL A 768 -21.51 -35.35 -6.10
CA VAL A 768 -20.18 -34.98 -5.60
C VAL A 768 -19.05 -35.37 -6.56
N GLU A 769 -19.33 -36.16 -7.61
CA GLU A 769 -18.32 -36.70 -8.54
C GLU A 769 -17.83 -35.69 -9.62
N LYS A 770 -17.79 -34.39 -9.29
CA LYS A 770 -17.16 -33.34 -10.12
C LYS A 770 -16.52 -32.22 -9.27
N THR A 771 -15.39 -32.51 -8.63
CA THR A 771 -14.11 -31.79 -8.85
C THR A 771 -13.00 -32.30 -7.92
N GLU A 772 -11.80 -32.46 -8.47
CA GLU A 772 -10.58 -32.95 -7.78
C GLU A 772 -9.53 -31.80 -7.68
N PRO A 773 -8.27 -31.98 -7.23
CA PRO A 773 -7.81 -31.29 -6.01
C PRO A 773 -6.59 -30.37 -6.22
N ILE A 774 -6.00 -29.89 -5.12
CA ILE A 774 -4.54 -29.83 -4.79
C ILE A 774 -4.27 -28.64 -3.85
N THR A 775 -3.79 -28.95 -2.64
CA THR A 775 -3.07 -27.98 -1.79
C THR A 775 -1.82 -28.64 -1.23
N GLU A 776 -0.68 -28.45 -1.88
CA GLU A 776 0.64 -28.70 -1.30
C GLU A 776 1.45 -27.39 -1.32
N LYS A 777 2.26 -27.17 -0.27
CA LYS A 777 2.89 -25.89 0.14
C LYS A 777 1.83 -24.96 0.78
N ILE A 778 2.04 -24.38 1.96
CA ILE A 778 3.30 -23.95 2.58
C ILE A 778 3.42 -24.42 4.04
N LYS A 779 4.56 -25.03 4.40
CA LYS A 779 5.07 -25.13 5.78
C LYS A 779 5.93 -23.89 6.11
N THR A 780 6.21 -23.70 7.40
CA THR A 780 7.07 -22.66 8.02
C THR A 780 6.37 -21.30 8.27
N GLY A 781 6.49 -20.68 9.44
CA GLY A 781 7.02 -21.18 10.73
C GLY A 781 7.09 -20.06 11.76
N VAL A 782 6.67 -20.29 13.01
CA VAL A 782 6.75 -19.29 14.10
C VAL A 782 7.28 -19.95 15.37
N GLY A 783 8.23 -19.27 16.03
CA GLY A 783 8.99 -19.77 17.16
C GLY A 783 8.43 -19.42 18.55
N LYS A 784 9.12 -19.96 19.56
CA LYS A 784 8.87 -19.84 21.01
C LYS A 784 8.78 -18.39 21.51
N VAL A 785 7.91 -18.14 22.49
CA VAL A 785 8.17 -17.20 23.61
C VAL A 785 7.77 -17.87 24.93
N LYS A 786 8.52 -17.58 26.00
CA LYS A 786 8.31 -18.10 27.38
C LYS A 786 7.61 -17.06 28.26
N GLY A 787 6.88 -17.55 29.27
CA GLY A 787 6.93 -17.00 30.63
C GLY A 787 5.71 -16.19 31.11
N GLY A 788 5.39 -16.33 32.40
CA GLY A 788 4.42 -15.49 33.11
C GLY A 788 3.37 -16.26 33.92
N ILE A 789 3.73 -16.74 35.12
CA ILE A 789 2.77 -17.14 36.16
C ILE A 789 2.69 -16.02 37.18
N ALA A 790 1.47 -15.61 37.55
CA ALA A 790 1.20 -14.92 38.81
C ALA A 790 -0.17 -15.38 39.35
N ILE A 791 -0.27 -15.59 40.66
CA ILE A 791 -1.44 -16.08 41.39
C ILE A 791 -1.73 -15.11 42.54
N ALA A 792 -2.99 -15.10 43.02
CA ALA A 792 -3.53 -14.44 44.22
C ALA A 792 -4.13 -13.02 43.99
N LYS A 793 -5.21 -12.61 44.66
CA LYS A 793 -6.07 -13.30 45.66
C LYS A 793 -7.49 -12.71 45.71
N GLN A 794 -8.39 -13.39 46.41
CA GLN A 794 -9.77 -13.00 46.71
C GLN A 794 -9.93 -11.58 47.30
N SER A 795 -11.09 -10.97 47.04
CA SER A 795 -11.94 -10.31 48.04
C SER A 795 -13.40 -10.34 47.56
N ALA A 796 -14.35 -10.61 48.44
CA ALA A 796 -15.79 -10.59 48.13
C ALA A 796 -16.48 -9.54 49.01
N ILE A 797 -17.43 -8.78 48.44
CA ILE A 797 -18.32 -7.88 49.20
C ILE A 797 -19.75 -7.96 48.60
N TYR A 798 -20.67 -8.53 49.38
CA TYR A 798 -22.11 -8.20 49.40
C TYR A 798 -22.31 -7.12 50.49
N PRO A 799 -23.31 -6.21 50.42
CA PRO A 799 -24.65 -6.56 50.94
C PRO A 799 -25.92 -5.80 50.39
N THR A 800 -27.04 -6.53 50.45
CA THR A 800 -28.42 -6.15 50.89
C THR A 800 -29.22 -4.97 50.30
N ILE A 801 -30.16 -5.33 49.40
CA ILE A 801 -31.64 -5.09 49.40
C ILE A 801 -32.23 -3.79 50.02
N SER A 802 -33.06 -3.09 49.24
CA SER A 802 -34.37 -2.58 49.68
C SER A 802 -35.40 -2.58 48.53
N TYR A 803 -36.59 -3.14 48.76
CA TYR A 803 -37.72 -3.19 47.81
C TYR A 803 -38.95 -2.55 48.43
N GLY A 804 -39.64 -1.64 47.72
CA GLY A 804 -40.92 -1.11 48.20
C GLY A 804 -41.44 0.09 47.40
N GLY A 805 -42.18 -0.15 46.32
CA GLY A 805 -42.84 0.95 45.60
C GLY A 805 -43.73 0.57 44.40
N TYR A 806 -43.40 -0.49 43.66
CA TYR A 806 -44.07 -0.74 42.37
C TYR A 806 -45.29 -1.67 42.40
N PHE A 807 -45.41 -2.55 43.41
CA PHE A 807 -46.52 -3.52 43.47
C PHE A 807 -47.85 -2.95 44.02
N THR A 808 -47.80 -1.85 44.77
CA THR A 808 -48.99 -1.19 45.35
C THR A 808 -49.81 -0.37 44.35
N SER A 809 -49.20 0.13 43.27
CA SER A 809 -49.93 0.88 42.23
C SER A 809 -50.74 -0.04 41.29
N LEU A 810 -50.28 -1.28 41.09
CA LEU A 810 -50.95 -2.25 40.22
C LEU A 810 -52.18 -2.90 40.91
N ALA A 811 -52.07 -3.25 42.19
CA ALA A 811 -53.16 -3.89 42.94
C ALA A 811 -54.40 -2.99 43.09
N ALA A 812 -54.21 -1.67 43.27
CA ALA A 812 -55.29 -0.69 43.34
C ALA A 812 -56.05 -0.53 42.00
N LYS A 813 -55.36 -0.71 40.86
CA LYS A 813 -55.95 -0.58 39.53
C LYS A 813 -56.91 -1.72 39.16
N TYR A 814 -56.80 -2.87 39.83
CA TYR A 814 -57.57 -4.09 39.54
C TYR A 814 -58.46 -4.58 40.69
N GLN A 815 -58.64 -3.78 41.77
CA GLN A 815 -59.51 -4.10 42.92
C GLN A 815 -59.27 -5.47 43.59
N LEU A 816 -58.03 -5.97 43.58
CA LEU A 816 -57.67 -7.31 44.10
C LEU A 816 -57.41 -7.37 45.62
N LEU A 817 -57.99 -6.45 46.41
CA LEU A 817 -57.85 -6.42 47.87
C LEU A 817 -59.22 -6.55 48.55
N GLY A 818 -59.42 -7.66 49.26
CA GLY A 818 -60.57 -7.85 50.14
C GLY A 818 -60.50 -6.94 51.38
N GLN A 819 -61.66 -6.65 51.98
CA GLN A 819 -61.71 -5.88 53.23
C GLN A 819 -60.97 -6.63 54.36
N GLY A 820 -59.94 -6.00 54.93
CA GLY A 820 -59.28 -6.49 56.15
C GLY A 820 -57.77 -6.28 56.27
N MET A 821 -57.05 -5.94 55.18
CA MET A 821 -55.59 -5.77 55.23
C MET A 821 -55.16 -4.30 55.23
N SER A 822 -54.54 -3.86 56.33
CA SER A 822 -53.85 -2.57 56.46
C SER A 822 -52.33 -2.77 56.46
N ILE A 823 -51.58 -1.80 55.92
CA ILE A 823 -50.12 -1.82 55.83
C ILE A 823 -49.52 -1.23 57.11
N PRO A 824 -48.57 -1.90 57.80
CA PRO A 824 -47.77 -1.26 58.84
C PRO A 824 -46.78 -0.28 58.21
N LYS A 825 -46.76 0.98 58.66
CA LYS A 825 -45.67 1.89 58.35
C LYS A 825 -44.41 1.48 59.10
N TYR A 826 -43.29 1.37 58.41
CA TYR A 826 -41.97 1.53 59.01
C TYR A 826 -41.20 2.60 58.25
N GLU A 827 -40.90 3.69 58.94
CA GLU A 827 -39.94 4.70 58.50
C GLU A 827 -38.54 4.24 58.95
N ALA A 828 -37.57 4.29 58.06
CA ALA A 828 -36.16 4.15 58.40
C ALA A 828 -35.44 5.43 57.98
N LYS A 829 -34.81 6.10 58.94
CA LYS A 829 -33.99 7.29 58.71
C LYS A 829 -32.64 6.91 58.12
N TYR A 830 -32.06 7.82 57.35
CA TYR A 830 -30.62 7.85 57.11
C TYR A 830 -29.88 8.20 58.42
N ASP A 831 -28.73 7.58 58.62
CA ASP A 831 -27.60 8.16 59.36
C ASP A 831 -26.35 7.98 58.50
N GLU A 832 -25.43 8.95 58.57
CA GLU A 832 -24.18 9.02 57.80
C GLU A 832 -23.01 8.48 58.63
N ASP A 833 -22.21 7.56 58.05
CA ASP A 833 -20.76 7.35 58.28
C ASP A 833 -20.20 6.33 57.26
#